data_AF-A0A7G9WHU3-F1
#
_entry.id   AF-A0A7G9WHU3-F1
#
_cell.length_a   1.000
_cell.length_b   1.000
_cell.length_c   1.000
_cell.angle_alpha   90.00
_cell.angle_beta   90.00
_cell.angle_gamma   90.00
#
_symmetry.space_group_name_H-M   'P 1'
#
loop_
_entity.id
_entity.type
_entity.pdbx_description
1 polymer ?
#
loop_
_entity_poly.entity_id
_entity_poly.type
_entity_poly.pdbx_seq_one_letter_code
_entity_poly.pdbx_strand_id
1 'polypeptide(L)'
;MNKKLSRIAAIALSAAMVTSAFAMSTSASFAAIANAKATASLATGASTVYLAKGTDKNTVQLAAGTIDDTFLADATYKDANGTTLPTPTATSDTGVKIDSVSGSAAIVTLAGAKNDQLTVAPTANTGDTKVTISGLTVTAGSATYDVNPITVDIKSVDATTFSEAEWMSTYAASEAKVVTSVSVGGDAYLASVTVTPQTVDAFATKNYAPVTYATDLAPNKFVAPTAQTFATVTTDSSKFTGIAAGTQYVTYEDGLSQVKTAALTVDAKYTGVTAIVKNANGTYKVTNAAGSYDLTAAQLNGADLALDSSVTALDLSTIDTKIGKLLTTGASTTISGGSIGTLTATTATTVKAGAAVDAIDTTGATAAAGNVTIGDAADILDTTVGTVTTCTGATVTATSGSDKTAVGNTKIKSIKADTVVVSNKKTVIGAIAKTSSSATGSLTVDAVANYDGISLPALDGYGVTVNADATVASIANGTTAAIADTKTLTVSGKAAFSGAVTSTTGSAGILAIAPASLTLGDATATAASKFTLKLNAVTAGATAFTTTAAVTGISDNSADSSSSKSGTFQYIVTPGYYATAASSTTAVIDSAISAADIKNATAGATATSSTTYSVDLVSGQATTLAVQPFPASVLATGDYVKWEGTLPSNITLSSAYGLSTTVTGTYSKFVPGNNTATLKATLYDNTNTAVAGTSPITYTLNVKDGTSTATTDFNLSAPSYVASGKSATVTIAANGSTALSGVFSTFAPSSSDNTTAVVTAAGVSGNNYTFSVYGAKQGKATLTVVGTKLDGTKVTKTVDVYVSDTPVVAYVDGKAVTASDTIEVVQSTTKKITFVTAGNTFTNFNYVAGNDKVMQTRAYATSLWNGTSGEYAMYMNGKVGTDTGVYVNGQLICKVKVVDRPFKCDTTTDIAMNAGKTYSFKITPAAGTAIDSFTFNTARDAALSTQGFVKNADGTVTCKIKAVSSGAYGVYVTINGQQYKVFAVTVK
;
A
#
# COMPACT_ATOMS: atom_id res chain seq x y z
N MET A 1 64.20 19.03 75.62
CA MET A 1 63.65 17.78 76.17
C MET A 1 62.70 17.21 75.11
N ASN A 2 63.05 16.04 74.54
CA ASN A 2 62.14 15.02 73.95
C ASN A 2 61.07 15.48 72.93
N LYS A 3 61.08 15.06 71.66
CA LYS A 3 61.13 13.67 71.17
C LYS A 3 61.50 13.61 69.67
N LYS A 4 62.29 12.59 69.33
CA LYS A 4 62.60 12.08 67.99
C LYS A 4 61.33 11.80 67.19
N LEU A 5 61.22 12.35 65.97
CA LEU A 5 60.53 11.70 64.83
C LEU A 5 60.95 12.38 63.51
N SER A 6 62.20 12.20 63.09
CA SER A 6 62.68 12.64 61.78
C SER A 6 63.17 11.44 60.98
N ARG A 7 62.75 11.36 59.71
CA ARG A 7 63.29 10.53 58.62
C ARG A 7 62.77 9.10 58.40
N ILE A 8 62.07 8.46 59.34
CA ILE A 8 61.49 7.12 59.07
C ILE A 8 60.16 7.19 58.30
N ALA A 9 59.30 8.20 58.55
CA ALA A 9 58.01 8.32 57.85
C ALA A 9 58.12 8.79 56.39
N ALA A 10 59.16 9.56 56.04
CA ALA A 10 59.40 10.00 54.65
C ALA A 10 60.04 8.92 53.78
N ILE A 11 60.78 7.98 54.37
CA ILE A 11 61.38 6.82 53.66
C ILE A 11 60.35 5.69 53.51
N ALA A 12 59.38 5.56 54.43
CA ALA A 12 58.30 4.59 54.28
C ALA A 12 57.29 4.97 53.18
N LEU A 13 57.02 6.26 52.95
CA LEU A 13 56.06 6.70 51.94
C LEU A 13 56.65 6.68 50.51
N SER A 14 57.95 6.91 50.35
CA SER A 14 58.64 6.76 49.05
C SER A 14 58.96 5.30 48.72
N ALA A 15 59.20 4.43 49.71
CA ALA A 15 59.31 2.99 49.48
C ALA A 15 57.97 2.37 49.01
N ALA A 16 56.84 2.79 49.58
CA ALA A 16 55.52 2.32 49.15
C ALA A 16 55.13 2.80 47.73
N MET A 17 55.50 4.03 47.35
CA MET A 17 55.23 4.58 46.02
C MET A 17 56.16 4.04 44.91
N VAL A 18 57.35 3.52 45.25
CA VAL A 18 58.24 2.87 44.27
C VAL A 18 57.93 1.37 44.14
N THR A 19 57.43 0.69 45.19
CA THR A 19 57.02 -0.72 45.08
C THR A 19 55.67 -0.93 44.39
N SER A 20 54.77 0.06 44.33
CA SER A 20 53.53 -0.05 43.55
C SER A 20 53.69 0.31 42.07
N ALA A 21 54.73 1.08 41.70
CA ALA A 21 55.02 1.43 40.31
C ALA A 21 55.90 0.38 39.60
N PHE A 22 56.75 -0.35 40.33
CA PHE A 22 57.60 -1.41 39.74
C PHE A 22 57.01 -2.82 39.82
N ALA A 23 55.91 -3.04 40.56
CA ALA A 23 55.22 -4.33 40.62
C ALA A 23 54.02 -4.45 39.65
N MET A 24 53.60 -3.36 38.98
CA MET A 24 52.51 -3.38 37.99
C MET A 24 52.98 -3.33 36.53
N SER A 25 54.30 -3.40 36.25
CA SER A 25 54.79 -3.26 34.86
C SER A 25 55.56 -4.46 34.28
N THR A 26 55.70 -5.60 34.96
CA THR A 26 56.37 -6.79 34.36
C THR A 26 55.80 -8.15 34.75
N SER A 27 54.66 -8.22 35.46
CA SER A 27 53.96 -9.48 35.75
C SER A 27 52.65 -9.65 34.98
N ALA A 28 52.42 -8.83 33.95
CA ALA A 28 51.90 -9.44 32.74
C ALA A 28 53.04 -10.36 32.25
N SER A 29 52.95 -11.65 32.59
CA SER A 29 53.38 -12.64 31.62
C SER A 29 52.86 -12.10 30.29
N PHE A 30 53.75 -11.64 29.41
CA PHE A 30 53.40 -11.46 28.02
C PHE A 30 52.99 -12.86 27.60
N ALA A 31 51.70 -13.18 27.79
CA ALA A 31 51.06 -14.23 27.04
C ALA A 31 51.37 -13.79 25.62
N ALA A 32 52.27 -14.53 24.97
CA ALA A 32 52.60 -14.31 23.58
C ALA A 32 51.26 -14.05 22.89
N ILE A 33 51.15 -12.91 22.21
CA ILE A 33 49.91 -12.56 21.49
C ILE A 33 49.64 -13.77 20.62
N ALA A 34 48.55 -14.48 20.93
CA ALA A 34 48.22 -15.68 20.19
C ALA A 34 48.02 -15.26 18.74
N ASN A 35 48.74 -15.91 17.83
CA ASN A 35 48.58 -15.64 16.41
C ASN A 35 47.12 -15.85 16.01
N ALA A 36 46.67 -15.08 15.03
CA ALA A 36 45.36 -15.31 14.45
C ALA A 36 45.28 -16.73 13.85
N LYS A 37 44.09 -17.34 13.84
CA LYS A 37 43.91 -18.69 13.28
C LYS A 37 43.69 -18.63 11.78
N ALA A 38 44.31 -19.55 11.05
CA ALA A 38 44.07 -19.79 9.64
C ALA A 38 43.66 -21.25 9.40
N THR A 39 42.78 -21.47 8.43
CA THR A 39 42.45 -22.81 7.92
C THR A 39 43.15 -22.99 6.59
N ALA A 40 43.99 -24.01 6.47
CA ALA A 40 44.59 -24.41 5.22
C ALA A 40 43.66 -25.39 4.48
N SER A 41 43.41 -25.13 3.21
CA SER A 41 42.79 -26.06 2.27
C SER A 41 43.87 -26.56 1.33
N LEU A 42 44.25 -27.83 1.50
CA LEU A 42 45.26 -28.50 0.67
C LEU A 42 44.72 -28.67 -0.76
N ALA A 43 45.61 -28.56 -1.74
CA ALA A 43 45.27 -28.86 -3.13
C ALA A 43 44.86 -30.33 -3.28
N THR A 44 43.94 -30.64 -4.20
CA THR A 44 43.51 -32.00 -4.51
C THR A 44 44.72 -32.84 -4.90
N GLY A 45 44.97 -33.93 -4.16
CA GLY A 45 46.15 -34.80 -4.33
C GLY A 45 47.34 -34.46 -3.44
N ALA A 46 47.45 -33.23 -2.91
CA ALA A 46 48.53 -32.83 -1.99
C ALA A 46 48.30 -33.32 -0.54
N SER A 47 47.05 -33.63 -0.19
CA SER A 47 46.73 -34.31 1.09
C SER A 47 47.10 -35.78 1.09
N THR A 48 47.66 -36.32 0.00
CA THR A 48 48.04 -37.73 -0.12
C THR A 48 49.49 -37.87 -0.56
N VAL A 49 50.31 -38.52 0.27
CA VAL A 49 51.71 -38.86 -0.06
C VAL A 49 51.87 -40.37 -0.17
N TYR A 50 52.87 -40.81 -0.93
CA TYR A 50 53.05 -42.23 -1.26
C TYR A 50 54.33 -42.78 -0.65
N LEU A 51 54.25 -44.02 -0.16
CA LEU A 51 55.40 -44.83 0.24
C LEU A 51 55.46 -46.08 -0.63
N ALA A 52 56.51 -46.25 -1.40
CA ALA A 52 56.77 -47.49 -2.12
C ALA A 52 57.28 -48.58 -1.16
N LYS A 53 56.61 -49.73 -1.19
CA LYS A 53 57.07 -51.00 -0.62
C LYS A 53 57.91 -51.72 -1.69
N GLY A 54 59.08 -52.25 -1.33
CA GLY A 54 59.98 -52.91 -2.27
C GLY A 54 61.41 -53.07 -1.77
N THR A 55 62.36 -53.32 -2.68
CA THR A 55 63.78 -53.61 -2.39
C THR A 55 64.57 -52.41 -1.86
N ASP A 56 64.11 -51.18 -2.10
CA ASP A 56 64.76 -49.93 -1.67
C ASP A 56 63.99 -49.28 -0.51
N LYS A 57 63.93 -49.95 0.65
CA LYS A 57 63.16 -49.54 1.85
C LYS A 57 63.75 -48.31 2.55
N ASN A 58 63.82 -47.18 1.88
CA ASN A 58 64.25 -45.94 2.51
C ASN A 58 63.13 -45.42 3.42
N THR A 59 63.51 -45.12 4.66
CA THR A 59 62.70 -44.33 5.59
C THR A 59 62.76 -42.88 5.14
N VAL A 60 61.61 -42.21 5.06
CA VAL A 60 61.54 -40.78 4.74
C VAL A 60 61.78 -39.98 6.02
N GLN A 61 62.71 -39.03 5.98
CA GLN A 61 63.08 -38.14 7.06
C GLN A 61 63.00 -36.70 6.57
N LEU A 62 61.91 -36.01 6.90
CA LEU A 62 61.78 -34.58 6.65
C LEU A 62 62.51 -33.83 7.76
N ALA A 63 63.42 -32.95 7.37
CA ALA A 63 64.18 -32.11 8.29
C ALA A 63 63.33 -30.94 8.83
N ALA A 64 63.85 -30.26 9.85
CA ALA A 64 63.26 -29.04 10.37
C ALA A 64 63.21 -27.95 9.28
N GLY A 65 62.07 -27.29 9.16
CA GLY A 65 61.77 -26.29 8.14
C GLY A 65 61.28 -26.85 6.80
N THR A 66 61.03 -28.16 6.69
CA THR A 66 60.59 -28.77 5.42
C THR A 66 59.26 -29.53 5.52
N ILE A 67 58.68 -29.67 6.71
CA ILE A 67 57.40 -30.37 6.93
C ILE A 67 56.24 -29.57 6.33
N ASP A 68 56.23 -28.27 6.60
CA ASP A 68 55.32 -27.29 6.02
C ASP A 68 55.47 -27.19 4.51
N ASP A 69 56.69 -27.08 3.99
CA ASP A 69 56.96 -27.08 2.54
C ASP A 69 56.43 -28.34 1.85
N THR A 70 56.48 -29.50 2.54
CA THR A 70 56.01 -30.76 1.96
C THR A 70 54.48 -30.85 1.94
N PHE A 71 53.81 -30.51 3.04
CA PHE A 71 52.36 -30.76 3.19
C PHE A 71 51.47 -29.54 2.92
N LEU A 72 52.02 -28.33 3.00
CA LEU A 72 51.32 -27.08 2.75
C LEU A 72 51.68 -26.45 1.41
N ALA A 73 52.52 -27.11 0.60
CA ALA A 73 52.77 -26.71 -0.79
C ALA A 73 51.45 -26.49 -1.53
N ASP A 74 51.31 -25.32 -2.15
CA ASP A 74 50.12 -24.89 -2.91
C ASP A 74 48.80 -24.85 -2.11
N ALA A 75 48.85 -24.90 -0.78
CA ALA A 75 47.66 -24.74 0.05
C ALA A 75 47.08 -23.33 -0.08
N THR A 76 45.75 -23.23 -0.04
CA THR A 76 45.05 -21.94 0.09
C THR A 76 44.65 -21.72 1.53
N TYR A 77 44.77 -20.48 2.01
CA TYR A 77 44.55 -20.17 3.41
C TYR A 77 43.37 -19.23 3.57
N LYS A 78 42.54 -19.50 4.58
CA LYS A 78 41.45 -18.62 4.99
C LYS A 78 41.58 -18.22 6.44
N ASP A 79 41.27 -16.98 6.74
CA ASP A 79 41.16 -16.52 8.12
C ASP A 79 39.90 -17.08 8.83
N ALA A 80 39.71 -16.73 10.09
CA ALA A 80 38.54 -17.14 10.87
C ALA A 80 37.19 -16.65 10.31
N ASN A 81 37.18 -15.64 9.43
CA ASN A 81 35.98 -15.11 8.79
C ASN A 81 35.70 -15.73 7.41
N GLY A 82 36.58 -16.63 6.94
CA GLY A 82 36.46 -17.28 5.64
C GLY A 82 37.03 -16.47 4.47
N THR A 83 37.73 -15.37 4.74
CA THR A 83 38.39 -14.54 3.74
C THR A 83 39.70 -15.19 3.31
N THR A 84 39.92 -15.28 2.00
CA THR A 84 41.17 -15.82 1.43
C THR A 84 42.34 -14.90 1.78
N LEU A 85 43.36 -15.45 2.43
CA LEU A 85 44.61 -14.74 2.72
C LEU A 85 45.46 -14.61 1.44
N PRO A 86 46.26 -13.54 1.29
CA PRO A 86 47.24 -13.47 0.21
C PRO A 86 48.26 -14.60 0.31
N THR A 87 48.92 -14.92 -0.81
CA THR A 87 49.94 -15.97 -0.87
C THR A 87 50.97 -15.76 0.25
N PRO A 88 51.22 -16.79 1.09
CA PRO A 88 52.18 -16.69 2.16
C PRO A 88 53.56 -16.26 1.67
N THR A 89 54.24 -15.46 2.47
CA THR A 89 55.63 -15.03 2.24
C THR A 89 56.63 -15.89 3.00
N ALA A 90 56.20 -16.63 4.02
CA ALA A 90 56.99 -17.62 4.75
C ALA A 90 56.09 -18.64 5.48
N THR A 91 56.57 -19.86 5.67
CA THR A 91 56.00 -20.89 6.55
C THR A 91 57.00 -21.27 7.64
N SER A 92 56.52 -21.83 8.76
CA SER A 92 57.39 -22.39 9.80
C SER A 92 56.72 -23.55 10.53
N ASP A 93 57.53 -24.55 10.86
CA ASP A 93 57.20 -25.78 11.57
C ASP A 93 57.77 -25.80 13.02
N THR A 94 57.64 -24.68 13.73
CA THR A 94 58.09 -24.60 15.13
C THR A 94 57.05 -25.18 16.10
N GLY A 95 57.38 -26.32 16.72
CA GLY A 95 56.53 -26.96 17.74
C GLY A 95 55.48 -27.91 17.16
N VAL A 96 55.81 -28.59 16.07
CA VAL A 96 54.96 -29.59 15.41
C VAL A 96 54.55 -30.69 16.38
N LYS A 97 53.32 -31.18 16.21
CA LYS A 97 52.77 -32.32 16.94
C LYS A 97 52.05 -33.25 15.99
N ILE A 98 52.19 -34.55 16.24
CA ILE A 98 51.29 -35.56 15.68
C ILE A 98 50.10 -35.67 16.63
N ASP A 99 48.95 -35.15 16.22
CA ASP A 99 47.73 -35.19 17.03
C ASP A 99 47.08 -36.58 17.00
N SER A 100 47.15 -37.27 15.85
CA SER A 100 46.65 -38.63 15.72
C SER A 100 47.31 -39.37 14.56
N VAL A 101 47.39 -40.70 14.68
CA VAL A 101 47.74 -41.62 13.59
C VAL A 101 46.71 -42.74 13.56
N SER A 102 46.17 -43.05 12.39
CA SER A 102 45.25 -44.18 12.20
C SER A 102 45.61 -44.98 10.96
N GLY A 103 45.45 -46.30 11.01
CA GLY A 103 45.95 -47.23 9.99
C GLY A 103 47.25 -47.92 10.41
N SER A 104 47.69 -48.90 9.61
CA SER A 104 48.83 -49.78 9.96
C SER A 104 49.79 -50.03 8.79
N ALA A 105 49.77 -49.15 7.79
CA ALA A 105 50.57 -49.29 6.57
C ALA A 105 51.92 -48.55 6.66
N ALA A 106 52.02 -47.50 7.47
CA ALA A 106 53.25 -46.78 7.76
C ALA A 106 53.41 -46.51 9.27
N ILE A 107 54.65 -46.42 9.73
CA ILE A 107 55.00 -45.95 11.08
C ILE A 107 55.42 -44.49 10.97
N VAL A 108 54.80 -43.63 11.76
CA VAL A 108 55.02 -42.18 11.71
C VAL A 108 55.49 -41.73 13.08
N THR A 109 56.65 -41.08 13.11
CA THR A 109 57.30 -40.64 14.35
C THR A 109 57.83 -39.22 14.19
N LEU A 110 57.86 -38.48 15.29
CA LEU A 110 58.40 -37.13 15.35
C LEU A 110 59.61 -37.13 16.28
N ALA A 111 60.74 -36.62 15.80
CA ALA A 111 62.02 -36.58 16.51
C ALA A 111 62.63 -35.17 16.41
N GLY A 112 63.81 -34.95 17.03
CA GLY A 112 64.53 -33.68 17.00
C GLY A 112 64.42 -32.87 18.30
N ALA A 113 65.29 -31.87 18.47
CA ALA A 113 65.38 -31.06 19.69
C ALA A 113 64.15 -30.17 19.93
N LYS A 114 63.31 -29.94 18.90
CA LYS A 114 62.05 -29.18 18.97
C LYS A 114 60.85 -29.95 18.41
N ASN A 115 60.93 -31.28 18.28
CA ASN A 115 59.95 -32.11 17.59
C ASN A 115 59.71 -31.68 16.13
N ASP A 116 60.78 -31.31 15.43
CA ASP A 116 60.80 -30.68 14.11
C ASP A 116 61.32 -31.61 13.01
N GLN A 117 61.55 -32.90 13.29
CA GLN A 117 61.94 -33.89 12.28
C GLN A 117 60.88 -34.99 12.17
N LEU A 118 60.16 -35.04 11.04
CA LEU A 118 59.15 -36.06 10.79
C LEU A 118 59.78 -37.26 10.08
N THR A 119 59.68 -38.44 10.71
CA THR A 119 60.17 -39.69 10.16
C THR A 119 59.01 -40.62 9.84
N VAL A 120 58.94 -41.09 8.58
CA VAL A 120 57.92 -42.03 8.08
C VAL A 120 58.60 -43.28 7.54
N ALA A 121 58.31 -44.43 8.15
CA ALA A 121 58.86 -45.72 7.76
C ALA A 121 57.79 -46.64 7.16
N PRO A 122 58.09 -47.35 6.04
CA PRO A 122 57.17 -48.32 5.46
C PRO A 122 57.03 -49.56 6.37
N THR A 123 55.83 -50.13 6.42
CA THR A 123 55.60 -51.48 7.00
C THR A 123 55.54 -52.55 5.90
N ALA A 124 55.28 -53.81 6.28
CA ALA A 124 55.02 -54.87 5.31
C ALA A 124 53.64 -54.78 4.64
N ASN A 125 52.72 -53.98 5.20
CA ASN A 125 51.34 -53.89 4.76
C ASN A 125 51.19 -52.79 3.70
N THR A 126 50.45 -53.08 2.63
CA THR A 126 49.90 -52.05 1.75
C THR A 126 48.64 -51.46 2.36
N GLY A 127 48.35 -50.20 2.07
CA GLY A 127 47.13 -49.52 2.52
C GLY A 127 47.40 -48.11 3.02
N ASP A 128 46.41 -47.56 3.71
CA ASP A 128 46.40 -46.14 4.08
C ASP A 128 46.79 -45.95 5.55
N THR A 129 47.55 -44.89 5.83
CA THR A 129 47.82 -44.39 7.18
C THR A 129 47.50 -42.90 7.22
N LYS A 130 46.53 -42.48 8.03
CA LYS A 130 46.19 -41.07 8.19
C LYS A 130 46.98 -40.48 9.34
N VAL A 131 47.53 -39.29 9.14
CA VAL A 131 48.28 -38.54 10.16
C VAL A 131 47.69 -37.16 10.28
N THR A 132 47.32 -36.75 11.49
CA THR A 132 46.94 -35.37 11.79
C THR A 132 48.12 -34.64 12.42
N ILE A 133 48.49 -33.50 11.86
CA ILE A 133 49.65 -32.70 12.25
C ILE A 133 49.16 -31.29 12.64
N SER A 134 49.61 -30.81 13.80
CA SER A 134 49.40 -29.43 14.26
C SER A 134 50.72 -28.73 14.63
N GLY A 135 50.65 -27.44 14.95
CA GLY A 135 51.82 -26.62 15.27
C GLY A 135 52.49 -26.01 14.04
N LEU A 136 51.79 -25.95 12.90
CA LEU A 136 52.26 -25.27 11.69
C LEU A 136 51.83 -23.80 11.70
N THR A 137 52.70 -22.92 11.20
CA THR A 137 52.43 -21.48 11.11
C THR A 137 52.72 -20.94 9.73
N VAL A 138 52.01 -19.89 9.35
CA VAL A 138 52.14 -19.24 8.04
C VAL A 138 52.16 -17.73 8.19
N THR A 139 53.01 -17.04 7.44
CA THR A 139 53.10 -15.58 7.42
C THR A 139 52.58 -15.05 6.09
N ALA A 140 51.57 -14.18 6.14
CA ALA A 140 50.96 -13.56 4.96
C ALA A 140 51.02 -12.04 5.12
N GLY A 141 51.81 -11.37 4.26
CA GLY A 141 52.15 -9.96 4.44
C GLY A 141 53.03 -9.77 5.68
N SER A 142 52.56 -8.98 6.65
CA SER A 142 53.24 -8.73 7.94
C SER A 142 52.67 -9.51 9.13
N ALA A 143 51.64 -10.35 8.92
CA ALA A 143 50.95 -11.07 9.98
C ALA A 143 51.26 -12.57 9.94
N THR A 144 51.47 -13.17 11.11
CA THR A 144 51.65 -14.62 11.29
C THR A 144 50.35 -15.25 11.81
N TYR A 145 50.01 -16.41 11.25
CA TYR A 145 48.81 -17.17 11.57
C TYR A 145 49.18 -18.59 12.02
N ASP A 146 48.48 -19.07 13.04
CA ASP A 146 48.51 -20.49 13.43
C ASP A 146 47.58 -21.26 12.49
N VAL A 147 48.11 -22.27 11.79
CA VAL A 147 47.33 -23.13 10.91
C VAL A 147 46.60 -24.16 11.74
N ASN A 148 45.29 -24.30 11.52
CA ASN A 148 44.49 -25.38 12.10
C ASN A 148 45.09 -26.75 11.74
N PRO A 149 44.94 -27.78 12.61
CA PRO A 149 45.50 -29.11 12.34
C PRO A 149 45.13 -29.62 10.94
N ILE A 150 46.13 -30.08 10.20
CA ILE A 150 45.95 -30.67 8.87
C ILE A 150 45.97 -32.19 8.98
N THR A 151 45.25 -32.88 8.09
CA THR A 151 45.30 -34.34 7.98
C THR A 151 45.86 -34.72 6.63
N VAL A 152 46.85 -35.62 6.64
CA VAL A 152 47.52 -36.15 5.46
C VAL A 152 47.34 -37.66 5.43
N ASP A 153 46.97 -38.18 4.25
CA ASP A 153 46.87 -39.60 3.97
C ASP A 153 48.22 -40.10 3.41
N ILE A 154 48.82 -41.09 4.06
CA ILE A 154 50.05 -41.76 3.61
C ILE A 154 49.66 -43.11 3.02
N LYS A 155 49.77 -43.26 1.71
CA LYS A 155 49.46 -44.50 0.99
C LYS A 155 50.69 -45.35 0.80
N SER A 156 50.77 -46.50 1.46
CA SER A 156 51.81 -47.49 1.18
C SER A 156 51.38 -48.42 0.06
N VAL A 157 52.15 -48.42 -1.02
CA VAL A 157 51.83 -49.12 -2.28
C VAL A 157 53.01 -49.97 -2.74
N ASP A 158 52.76 -51.03 -3.49
CA ASP A 158 53.83 -51.81 -4.11
C ASP A 158 54.19 -51.20 -5.46
N ALA A 159 55.36 -50.57 -5.59
CA ALA A 159 55.73 -49.82 -6.78
C ALA A 159 55.76 -50.67 -8.08
N THR A 160 55.86 -51.99 -7.98
CA THR A 160 55.89 -52.88 -9.15
C THR A 160 54.51 -53.24 -9.67
N THR A 161 53.48 -53.13 -8.83
CA THR A 161 52.09 -53.52 -9.16
C THR A 161 51.09 -52.37 -9.00
N PHE A 162 51.54 -51.23 -8.46
CA PHE A 162 50.70 -50.07 -8.24
C PHE A 162 50.48 -49.30 -9.54
N SER A 163 49.21 -49.06 -9.81
CA SER A 163 48.75 -48.15 -10.85
C SER A 163 47.39 -47.58 -10.45
N GLU A 164 47.20 -46.29 -10.66
CA GLU A 164 45.91 -45.63 -10.55
C GLU A 164 45.71 -44.67 -11.73
N ALA A 165 44.52 -44.09 -11.85
CA ALA A 165 44.32 -42.96 -12.76
C ALA A 165 44.04 -41.69 -11.98
N GLU A 166 44.60 -40.61 -12.49
CA GLU A 166 44.26 -39.28 -12.06
C GLU A 166 43.91 -38.43 -13.26
N TRP A 167 42.89 -37.61 -13.08
CA TRP A 167 42.55 -36.58 -14.05
C TRP A 167 43.46 -35.38 -13.81
N MET A 168 44.06 -34.88 -14.87
CA MET A 168 45.03 -33.79 -14.85
C MET A 168 44.49 -32.60 -15.63
N SER A 169 44.85 -31.40 -15.23
CA SER A 169 44.56 -30.16 -15.96
C SER A 169 45.32 -30.03 -17.29
N THR A 170 46.50 -30.66 -17.40
CA THR A 170 47.38 -30.69 -18.58
C THR A 170 48.40 -31.83 -18.47
N TYR A 171 49.10 -32.17 -19.55
CA TYR A 171 50.26 -33.10 -19.55
C TYR A 171 51.63 -32.43 -19.41
N ALA A 172 51.68 -31.09 -19.39
CA ALA A 172 52.94 -30.38 -19.14
C ALA A 172 53.36 -30.59 -17.67
N ALA A 173 54.41 -31.40 -17.44
CA ALA A 173 54.80 -31.88 -16.11
C ALA A 173 55.11 -30.77 -15.08
N SER A 174 55.42 -29.55 -15.51
CA SER A 174 55.66 -28.40 -14.63
C SER A 174 54.38 -27.66 -14.19
N GLU A 175 53.22 -27.94 -14.80
CA GLU A 175 51.97 -27.20 -14.60
C GLU A 175 50.74 -28.12 -14.34
N ALA A 176 50.94 -29.43 -14.42
CA ALA A 176 49.87 -30.42 -14.28
C ALA A 176 49.36 -30.48 -12.84
N LYS A 177 48.05 -30.27 -12.64
CA LYS A 177 47.35 -30.40 -11.36
C LYS A 177 46.30 -31.50 -11.44
N VAL A 178 46.15 -32.28 -10.37
CA VAL A 178 45.08 -33.26 -10.25
C VAL A 178 43.74 -32.52 -10.13
N VAL A 179 42.76 -32.90 -10.95
CA VAL A 179 41.41 -32.34 -10.99
C VAL A 179 40.38 -33.45 -10.77
N THR A 180 39.24 -33.14 -10.17
CA THR A 180 38.12 -34.08 -10.01
C THR A 180 36.88 -33.64 -10.78
N SER A 181 36.88 -32.41 -11.28
CA SER A 181 35.85 -31.86 -12.14
C SER A 181 36.41 -30.83 -13.13
N VAL A 182 35.63 -30.54 -14.17
CA VAL A 182 35.88 -29.46 -15.13
C VAL A 182 34.60 -28.69 -15.44
N SER A 183 34.71 -27.45 -15.89
CA SER A 183 33.56 -26.69 -16.41
C SER A 183 33.13 -27.20 -17.80
N VAL A 184 31.92 -26.84 -18.24
CA VAL A 184 31.51 -27.07 -19.63
C VAL A 184 32.38 -26.22 -20.57
N GLY A 185 32.92 -26.86 -21.61
CA GLY A 185 33.95 -26.33 -22.51
C GLY A 185 35.38 -26.44 -21.96
N GLY A 186 35.56 -26.89 -20.71
CA GLY A 186 36.86 -27.11 -20.09
C GLY A 186 37.47 -28.45 -20.45
N ASP A 187 38.80 -28.52 -20.39
CA ASP A 187 39.61 -29.68 -20.75
C ASP A 187 40.15 -30.41 -19.52
N ALA A 188 40.19 -31.74 -19.58
CA ALA A 188 40.88 -32.62 -18.63
C ALA A 188 41.64 -33.73 -19.38
N TYR A 189 42.64 -34.28 -18.72
CA TYR A 189 43.56 -35.26 -19.29
C TYR A 189 43.66 -36.48 -18.37
N LEU A 190 43.36 -37.68 -18.87
CA LEU A 190 43.38 -38.89 -18.03
C LEU A 190 44.77 -39.54 -18.03
N ALA A 191 45.51 -39.40 -16.94
CA ALA A 191 46.85 -39.97 -16.80
C ALA A 191 46.84 -41.30 -16.04
N SER A 192 47.66 -42.25 -16.48
CA SER A 192 48.05 -43.40 -15.66
C SER A 192 49.15 -42.95 -14.71
N VAL A 193 48.97 -43.24 -13.41
CA VAL A 193 49.91 -42.88 -12.35
C VAL A 193 50.64 -44.13 -11.89
N THR A 194 51.96 -44.10 -11.92
CA THR A 194 52.84 -45.03 -11.21
C THR A 194 53.63 -44.25 -10.16
N VAL A 195 54.33 -44.94 -9.26
CA VAL A 195 55.19 -44.29 -8.26
C VAL A 195 56.64 -44.71 -8.44
N THR A 196 57.55 -43.75 -8.35
CA THR A 196 58.98 -44.04 -8.20
C THR A 196 59.31 -44.18 -6.71
N PRO A 197 60.26 -45.06 -6.33
CA PRO A 197 60.63 -45.23 -4.92
C PRO A 197 61.03 -43.93 -4.23
N GLN A 198 60.67 -43.80 -2.94
CA GLN A 198 61.06 -42.68 -2.08
C GLN A 198 62.57 -42.59 -1.87
N THR A 199 63.07 -41.39 -1.56
CA THR A 199 64.44 -41.15 -1.10
C THR A 199 64.46 -40.99 0.42
N VAL A 200 65.65 -40.75 1.00
CA VAL A 200 65.76 -40.49 2.44
C VAL A 200 65.05 -39.18 2.83
N ASP A 201 65.04 -38.18 1.95
CA ASP A 201 64.55 -36.84 2.31
C ASP A 201 63.20 -36.48 1.65
N ALA A 202 62.61 -37.39 0.85
CA ALA A 202 61.37 -37.14 0.13
C ALA A 202 60.52 -38.41 -0.05
N PHE A 203 59.19 -38.25 -0.02
CA PHE A 203 58.23 -39.31 -0.32
C PHE A 203 58.34 -39.82 -1.76
N ALA A 204 57.70 -40.96 -2.05
CA ALA A 204 57.65 -41.53 -3.39
C ALA A 204 56.99 -40.52 -4.35
N THR A 205 57.63 -40.27 -5.50
CA THR A 205 57.13 -39.32 -6.48
C THR A 205 56.18 -40.02 -7.44
N LYS A 206 55.05 -39.36 -7.74
CA LYS A 206 54.15 -39.81 -8.81
C LYS A 206 54.81 -39.60 -10.17
N ASN A 207 54.72 -40.61 -11.02
CA ASN A 207 55.04 -40.51 -12.43
C ASN A 207 53.75 -40.58 -13.25
N TYR A 208 53.51 -39.57 -14.07
CA TYR A 208 52.30 -39.45 -14.89
C TYR A 208 52.64 -39.83 -16.33
N ALA A 209 51.90 -40.78 -16.88
CA ALA A 209 51.99 -41.14 -18.30
C ALA A 209 50.61 -40.99 -18.96
N PRO A 210 50.54 -40.51 -20.22
CA PRO A 210 49.31 -40.61 -20.99
C PRO A 210 48.87 -42.06 -21.09
N VAL A 211 47.56 -42.30 -21.04
CA VAL A 211 47.03 -43.64 -21.30
C VAL A 211 47.14 -43.93 -22.81
N THR A 212 48.05 -44.82 -23.19
CA THR A 212 48.33 -45.18 -24.59
C THR A 212 47.27 -46.14 -25.14
N TYR A 213 46.77 -45.88 -26.35
CA TYR A 213 46.01 -46.87 -27.12
C TYR A 213 46.95 -47.99 -27.57
N ALA A 214 46.79 -49.21 -27.04
CA ALA A 214 47.49 -50.38 -27.58
C ALA A 214 46.91 -50.69 -28.98
N THR A 215 47.70 -50.47 -30.03
CA THR A 215 47.28 -50.65 -31.43
C THR A 215 47.04 -52.10 -31.84
N ASP A 216 47.34 -53.07 -30.97
CA ASP A 216 47.11 -54.49 -31.23
C ASP A 216 46.28 -55.11 -30.10
N LEU A 217 44.96 -55.18 -30.30
CA LEU A 217 44.02 -56.24 -29.88
C LEU A 217 42.58 -55.69 -29.82
N ALA A 218 41.77 -56.02 -30.84
CA ALA A 218 40.30 -55.96 -30.90
C ALA A 218 39.60 -54.59 -30.66
N PRO A 219 38.41 -54.36 -31.26
CA PRO A 219 37.67 -53.12 -31.03
C PRO A 219 37.18 -53.10 -29.59
N ASN A 220 37.72 -52.18 -28.76
CA ASN A 220 37.21 -51.65 -27.48
C ASN A 220 38.26 -51.63 -26.34
N LYS A 221 39.26 -50.73 -26.39
CA LYS A 221 40.11 -50.45 -25.22
C LYS A 221 40.02 -49.03 -24.67
N PHE A 222 39.22 -48.19 -25.32
CA PHE A 222 38.77 -46.91 -24.78
C PHE A 222 37.30 -46.78 -25.16
N VAL A 223 36.40 -47.17 -24.27
CA VAL A 223 34.96 -47.11 -24.55
C VAL A 223 34.47 -45.77 -24.03
N ALA A 224 34.25 -44.83 -24.95
CA ALA A 224 33.54 -43.61 -24.62
C ALA A 224 32.15 -44.01 -24.08
N PRO A 225 31.70 -43.46 -22.94
CA PRO A 225 30.39 -43.77 -22.38
C PRO A 225 29.26 -43.46 -23.37
N THR A 226 28.14 -44.15 -23.25
CA THR A 226 26.94 -43.96 -24.09
C THR A 226 26.22 -42.63 -23.82
N ALA A 227 26.60 -41.89 -22.78
CA ALA A 227 26.06 -40.57 -22.43
C ALA A 227 27.00 -39.44 -22.92
N GLN A 228 26.43 -38.41 -23.55
CA GLN A 228 27.17 -37.34 -24.25
C GLN A 228 27.60 -36.18 -23.34
N THR A 229 28.17 -36.45 -22.17
CA THR A 229 28.62 -35.40 -21.23
C THR A 229 30.02 -34.86 -21.59
N PHE A 230 30.81 -35.63 -22.34
CA PHE A 230 32.14 -35.30 -22.87
C PHE A 230 32.18 -35.54 -24.38
N ALA A 231 32.95 -34.73 -25.11
CA ALA A 231 33.40 -35.07 -26.46
C ALA A 231 34.79 -35.72 -26.39
N THR A 232 34.96 -36.89 -27.01
CA THR A 232 36.26 -37.58 -27.28
C THR A 232 36.61 -37.38 -28.77
N VAL A 233 37.85 -37.30 -29.30
CA VAL A 233 39.25 -37.28 -28.81
C VAL A 233 40.14 -36.93 -30.03
N THR A 234 41.29 -36.25 -29.86
CA THR A 234 42.47 -36.42 -30.74
C THR A 234 43.33 -37.54 -30.17
N THR A 235 43.60 -38.57 -30.97
CA THR A 235 44.03 -39.94 -30.60
C THR A 235 45.30 -40.05 -29.75
N ASP A 236 46.10 -38.99 -29.66
CA ASP A 236 47.46 -39.07 -29.11
C ASP A 236 47.59 -38.42 -27.72
N SER A 237 46.52 -37.82 -27.18
CA SER A 237 46.62 -36.90 -26.02
C SER A 237 45.70 -37.18 -24.82
N SER A 238 44.91 -38.28 -24.81
CA SER A 238 43.98 -38.64 -23.71
C SER A 238 43.16 -37.47 -23.13
N LYS A 239 42.80 -36.51 -24.00
CA LYS A 239 42.13 -35.24 -23.68
C LYS A 239 40.62 -35.37 -23.76
N PHE A 240 39.91 -34.81 -22.79
CA PHE A 240 38.46 -34.78 -22.68
C PHE A 240 37.96 -33.36 -22.50
N THR A 241 37.01 -32.94 -23.33
CA THR A 241 36.36 -31.62 -23.19
C THR A 241 34.93 -31.82 -22.69
N GLY A 242 34.56 -31.16 -21.60
CA GLY A 242 33.19 -31.20 -21.07
C GLY A 242 32.21 -30.54 -22.04
N ILE A 243 31.12 -31.20 -22.40
CA ILE A 243 30.10 -30.66 -23.32
C ILE A 243 28.71 -30.53 -22.69
N ALA A 244 28.44 -31.26 -21.61
CA ALA A 244 27.25 -31.10 -20.80
C ALA A 244 27.57 -31.38 -19.32
N ALA A 245 26.78 -30.83 -18.40
CA ALA A 245 26.97 -31.09 -16.98
C ALA A 245 26.60 -32.55 -16.60
N GLY A 246 27.35 -33.14 -15.67
CA GLY A 246 27.12 -34.49 -15.17
C GLY A 246 28.42 -35.25 -14.90
N THR A 247 28.32 -36.40 -14.23
CA THR A 247 29.48 -37.27 -13.98
C THR A 247 29.52 -38.38 -15.01
N GLN A 248 30.70 -38.62 -15.59
CA GLN A 248 30.93 -39.78 -16.44
C GLN A 248 32.03 -40.67 -15.91
N TYR A 249 31.94 -41.93 -16.30
CA TYR A 249 32.92 -42.95 -16.03
C TYR A 249 33.61 -43.32 -17.33
N VAL A 250 34.94 -43.23 -17.34
CA VAL A 250 35.80 -43.58 -18.47
C VAL A 250 36.50 -44.89 -18.14
N THR A 251 36.33 -45.89 -19.00
CA THR A 251 37.05 -47.17 -18.91
C THR A 251 38.34 -47.08 -19.71
N TYR A 252 39.46 -47.43 -19.08
CA TYR A 252 40.81 -47.30 -19.62
C TYR A 252 41.68 -48.50 -19.23
N GLU A 253 42.80 -48.70 -19.93
CA GLU A 253 43.85 -49.66 -19.56
C GLU A 253 45.03 -48.89 -18.97
N ASP A 254 45.52 -49.29 -17.81
CA ASP A 254 46.64 -48.60 -17.16
C ASP A 254 48.01 -49.00 -17.74
N GLY A 255 49.07 -48.34 -17.28
CA GLY A 255 50.46 -48.65 -17.69
C GLY A 255 50.94 -50.07 -17.34
N LEU A 256 50.13 -50.89 -16.67
CA LEU A 256 50.39 -52.29 -16.33
C LEU A 256 49.42 -53.25 -17.06
N SER A 257 48.70 -52.77 -18.09
CA SER A 257 47.73 -53.54 -18.87
C SER A 257 46.49 -54.03 -18.10
N GLN A 258 46.10 -53.36 -17.02
CA GLN A 258 44.87 -53.66 -16.29
C GLN A 258 43.73 -52.73 -16.71
N VAL A 259 42.52 -53.29 -16.90
CA VAL A 259 41.31 -52.51 -17.22
C VAL A 259 40.72 -51.89 -15.95
N LYS A 260 40.56 -50.57 -15.95
CA LYS A 260 40.08 -49.76 -14.82
C LYS A 260 39.06 -48.71 -15.27
N THR A 261 38.41 -48.07 -14.30
CA THR A 261 37.42 -47.03 -14.54
C THR A 261 37.73 -45.79 -13.70
N ALA A 262 37.73 -44.61 -14.33
CA ALA A 262 37.93 -43.33 -13.68
C ALA A 262 36.70 -42.44 -13.86
N ALA A 263 36.28 -41.73 -12.81
CA ALA A 263 35.14 -40.80 -12.87
C ALA A 263 35.62 -39.36 -13.03
N LEU A 264 34.94 -38.57 -13.86
CA LEU A 264 35.12 -37.12 -13.95
C LEU A 264 33.75 -36.44 -13.97
N THR A 265 33.61 -35.38 -13.18
CA THR A 265 32.40 -34.56 -13.18
C THR A 265 32.59 -33.33 -14.07
N VAL A 266 31.64 -33.08 -14.97
CA VAL A 266 31.49 -31.76 -15.61
C VAL A 266 30.53 -30.94 -14.77
N ASP A 267 31.05 -29.89 -14.15
CA ASP A 267 30.23 -28.95 -13.40
C ASP A 267 29.33 -28.16 -14.36
N ALA A 268 28.12 -27.79 -13.92
CA ALA A 268 27.21 -26.94 -14.69
C ALA A 268 27.67 -25.47 -14.74
N LYS A 269 28.98 -25.26 -14.89
CA LYS A 269 29.65 -23.97 -14.93
C LYS A 269 30.03 -23.64 -16.37
N TYR A 270 29.63 -22.46 -16.84
CA TYR A 270 29.87 -21.97 -18.19
C TYR A 270 30.61 -20.65 -18.11
N THR A 271 31.81 -20.57 -18.70
CA THR A 271 32.65 -19.37 -18.66
C THR A 271 32.66 -18.64 -20.00
N GLY A 272 32.87 -17.32 -19.97
CA GLY A 272 32.96 -16.50 -21.18
C GLY A 272 31.63 -16.43 -21.94
N VAL A 273 30.51 -16.44 -21.22
CA VAL A 273 29.17 -16.41 -21.83
C VAL A 273 28.92 -15.04 -22.45
N THR A 274 28.60 -15.02 -23.74
CA THR A 274 28.34 -13.81 -24.52
C THR A 274 26.85 -13.58 -24.79
N ALA A 275 26.04 -14.65 -24.81
CA ALA A 275 24.60 -14.56 -25.05
C ALA A 275 23.82 -15.74 -24.45
N ILE A 276 22.56 -15.46 -24.07
CA ILE A 276 21.58 -16.44 -23.59
C ILE A 276 20.28 -16.19 -24.38
N VAL A 277 19.79 -17.18 -25.12
CA VAL A 277 18.63 -17.03 -26.01
C VAL A 277 17.68 -18.21 -25.84
N LYS A 278 16.37 -17.96 -25.76
CA LYS A 278 15.37 -19.02 -25.80
C LYS A 278 15.16 -19.53 -27.23
N ASN A 279 15.29 -20.83 -27.44
CA ASN A 279 15.02 -21.50 -28.71
C ASN A 279 13.53 -21.80 -28.89
N ALA A 280 13.10 -21.98 -30.14
CA ALA A 280 11.71 -22.32 -30.49
C ALA A 280 11.26 -23.70 -29.94
N ASN A 281 12.19 -24.61 -29.70
CA ASN A 281 11.93 -25.93 -29.12
C ASN A 281 11.78 -25.91 -27.58
N GLY A 282 11.86 -24.73 -26.95
CA GLY A 282 11.74 -24.55 -25.50
C GLY A 282 13.03 -24.75 -24.70
N THR A 283 14.18 -25.00 -25.34
CA THR A 283 15.50 -24.99 -24.68
C THR A 283 16.10 -23.59 -24.67
N TYR A 284 17.18 -23.41 -23.92
CA TYR A 284 17.89 -22.14 -23.76
C TYR A 284 19.32 -22.29 -24.24
N LYS A 285 19.66 -21.58 -25.32
CA LYS A 285 20.98 -21.57 -25.94
C LYS A 285 21.90 -20.63 -25.17
N VAL A 286 22.92 -21.17 -24.53
CA VAL A 286 24.02 -20.42 -23.90
C VAL A 286 25.21 -20.43 -24.86
N THR A 287 25.70 -19.25 -25.24
CA THR A 287 26.82 -19.10 -26.20
C THR A 287 28.06 -18.56 -25.51
N ASN A 288 29.22 -19.15 -25.80
CA ASN A 288 30.54 -18.65 -25.43
C ASN A 288 31.51 -18.79 -26.61
N ALA A 289 32.80 -18.45 -26.41
CA ALA A 289 33.82 -18.58 -27.45
C ALA A 289 34.09 -20.02 -27.90
N ALA A 290 33.83 -21.02 -27.05
CA ALA A 290 34.03 -22.44 -27.34
C ALA A 290 32.88 -23.06 -28.15
N GLY A 291 31.68 -22.47 -28.10
CA GLY A 291 30.51 -22.94 -28.85
C GLY A 291 29.18 -22.50 -28.26
N SER A 292 28.13 -23.25 -28.57
CA SER A 292 26.78 -23.05 -28.03
C SER A 292 26.24 -24.31 -27.38
N TYR A 293 25.55 -24.15 -26.27
CA TYR A 293 25.01 -25.24 -25.46
C TYR A 293 23.51 -25.03 -25.26
N ASP A 294 22.70 -26.02 -25.66
CA ASP A 294 21.25 -25.99 -25.46
C ASP A 294 20.90 -26.62 -24.11
N LEU A 295 20.37 -25.81 -23.19
CA LEU A 295 20.00 -26.23 -21.84
C LEU A 295 18.49 -26.38 -21.70
N THR A 296 18.05 -27.38 -20.95
CA THR A 296 16.67 -27.45 -20.44
C THR A 296 16.44 -26.38 -19.36
N ALA A 297 15.17 -26.07 -19.05
CA ALA A 297 14.84 -25.13 -17.98
C ALA A 297 15.46 -25.52 -16.63
N ALA A 298 15.49 -26.81 -16.29
CA ALA A 298 16.09 -27.33 -15.06
C ALA A 298 17.61 -27.17 -15.04
N GLN A 299 18.28 -27.40 -16.17
CA GLN A 299 19.72 -27.19 -16.30
C GLN A 299 20.09 -25.71 -16.19
N LEU A 300 19.33 -24.81 -16.83
CA LEU A 300 19.59 -23.37 -16.73
C LEU A 300 19.38 -22.85 -15.30
N ASN A 301 18.38 -23.36 -14.58
CA ASN A 301 18.14 -23.05 -13.17
C ASN A 301 19.23 -23.59 -12.23
N GLY A 302 19.96 -24.63 -12.64
CA GLY A 302 21.12 -25.16 -11.92
C GLY A 302 22.47 -24.61 -12.40
N ALA A 303 22.50 -23.80 -13.46
CA ALA A 303 23.74 -23.37 -14.10
C ALA A 303 24.43 -22.22 -13.35
N ASP A 304 25.76 -22.21 -13.43
CA ASP A 304 26.64 -21.13 -13.00
C ASP A 304 27.28 -20.47 -14.22
N LEU A 305 26.75 -19.31 -14.62
CA LEU A 305 27.13 -18.63 -15.85
C LEU A 305 28.04 -17.44 -15.54
N ALA A 306 29.26 -17.44 -16.06
CA ALA A 306 30.16 -16.29 -15.99
C ALA A 306 30.20 -15.57 -17.34
N LEU A 307 29.74 -14.31 -17.34
CA LEU A 307 29.73 -13.48 -18.54
C LEU A 307 31.14 -13.15 -19.00
N ASP A 308 31.31 -13.09 -20.31
CA ASP A 308 32.51 -12.53 -20.91
C ASP A 308 32.67 -11.05 -20.55
N SER A 309 33.93 -10.64 -20.37
CA SER A 309 34.29 -9.27 -19.97
C SER A 309 33.81 -8.17 -20.94
N SER A 310 33.51 -8.53 -22.19
CA SER A 310 32.97 -7.62 -23.22
C SER A 310 31.47 -7.34 -23.09
N VAL A 311 30.73 -8.09 -22.26
CA VAL A 311 29.28 -7.96 -22.13
C VAL A 311 28.92 -6.79 -21.20
N THR A 312 28.47 -5.69 -21.81
CA THR A 312 28.01 -4.48 -21.10
C THR A 312 26.49 -4.44 -20.90
N ALA A 313 25.74 -5.22 -21.66
CA ALA A 313 24.29 -5.33 -21.54
C ALA A 313 23.82 -6.76 -21.81
N LEU A 314 22.93 -7.27 -20.97
CA LEU A 314 22.31 -8.59 -21.09
C LEU A 314 20.79 -8.44 -20.96
N ASP A 315 20.08 -8.68 -22.06
CA ASP A 315 18.62 -8.71 -22.06
C ASP A 315 18.09 -10.14 -21.93
N LEU A 316 17.37 -10.40 -20.84
CA LEU A 316 16.76 -11.68 -20.49
C LEU A 316 15.24 -11.64 -20.61
N SER A 317 14.67 -10.60 -21.24
CA SER A 317 13.22 -10.42 -21.39
C SER A 317 12.48 -11.61 -22.02
N THR A 318 13.16 -12.41 -22.84
CA THR A 318 12.61 -13.62 -23.50
C THR A 318 12.83 -14.90 -22.71
N ILE A 319 13.57 -14.84 -21.60
CA ILE A 319 13.93 -15.99 -20.78
C ILE A 319 12.89 -16.15 -19.68
N ASP A 320 12.06 -17.18 -19.80
CA ASP A 320 10.94 -17.48 -18.91
C ASP A 320 11.25 -18.56 -17.85
N THR A 321 12.53 -18.89 -17.69
CA THR A 321 13.01 -19.74 -16.58
C THR A 321 14.05 -18.98 -15.77
N LYS A 322 14.28 -19.44 -14.55
CA LYS A 322 15.30 -18.91 -13.66
C LYS A 322 16.70 -19.36 -14.11
N ILE A 323 17.66 -18.44 -14.09
CA ILE A 323 19.10 -18.74 -14.16
C ILE A 323 19.59 -18.98 -12.73
N GLY A 324 20.32 -20.06 -12.48
CA GLY A 324 20.81 -20.42 -11.15
C GLY A 324 21.72 -19.36 -10.55
N LYS A 325 22.91 -19.20 -11.15
CA LYS A 325 23.89 -18.18 -10.80
C LYS A 325 24.39 -17.45 -12.04
N LEU A 326 24.60 -16.15 -11.91
CA LEU A 326 25.17 -15.29 -12.92
C LEU A 326 26.32 -14.49 -12.30
N LEU A 327 27.49 -14.54 -12.92
CA LEU A 327 28.67 -13.79 -12.54
C LEU A 327 28.97 -12.73 -13.61
N THR A 328 29.00 -11.46 -13.22
CA THR A 328 29.44 -10.35 -14.09
C THR A 328 30.92 -10.05 -13.83
N THR A 329 31.71 -9.98 -14.91
CA THR A 329 33.16 -9.70 -14.87
C THR A 329 33.52 -8.65 -15.93
N GLY A 330 34.64 -7.93 -15.74
CA GLY A 330 35.13 -6.95 -16.72
C GLY A 330 34.50 -5.55 -16.65
N ALA A 331 33.67 -5.20 -17.63
CA ALA A 331 33.02 -3.88 -17.70
C ALA A 331 31.76 -3.78 -16.81
N SER A 332 31.22 -2.57 -16.65
CA SER A 332 29.92 -2.38 -15.99
C SER A 332 28.82 -3.03 -16.84
N THR A 333 27.93 -3.78 -16.19
CA THR A 333 26.92 -4.59 -16.89
C THR A 333 25.51 -4.13 -16.52
N THR A 334 24.66 -3.98 -17.54
CA THR A 334 23.22 -3.74 -17.35
C THR A 334 22.43 -5.01 -17.65
N ILE A 335 21.53 -5.41 -16.77
CA ILE A 335 20.69 -6.60 -16.89
C ILE A 335 19.22 -6.16 -16.93
N SER A 336 18.46 -6.61 -17.93
CA SER A 336 17.02 -6.38 -18.04
C SER A 336 16.25 -7.68 -18.19
N GLY A 337 15.01 -7.75 -17.67
CA GLY A 337 14.16 -8.92 -17.81
C GLY A 337 14.63 -10.18 -17.07
N GLY A 338 13.85 -11.25 -17.20
CA GLY A 338 14.21 -12.60 -16.73
C GLY A 338 14.21 -12.80 -15.21
N SER A 339 14.62 -13.99 -14.78
CA SER A 339 14.75 -14.36 -13.37
C SER A 339 16.13 -14.94 -13.07
N ILE A 340 16.79 -14.47 -12.01
CA ILE A 340 18.13 -14.89 -11.58
C ILE A 340 18.07 -15.29 -10.10
N GLY A 341 18.70 -16.41 -9.75
CA GLY A 341 18.90 -16.80 -8.35
C GLY A 341 19.94 -15.91 -7.68
N THR A 342 21.21 -16.15 -7.97
CA THR A 342 22.31 -15.35 -7.41
C THR A 342 23.04 -14.60 -8.50
N LEU A 343 23.10 -13.28 -8.37
CA LEU A 343 23.94 -12.41 -9.19
C LEU A 343 25.17 -12.04 -8.37
N THR A 344 26.31 -12.65 -8.67
CA THR A 344 27.59 -12.23 -8.12
C THR A 344 28.17 -11.18 -9.06
N ALA A 345 28.42 -9.97 -8.57
CA ALA A 345 28.97 -8.91 -9.40
C ALA A 345 30.36 -8.51 -8.90
N THR A 346 31.34 -8.62 -9.80
CA THR A 346 32.71 -8.10 -9.59
C THR A 346 32.92 -6.75 -10.25
N THR A 347 31.86 -6.20 -10.87
CA THR A 347 31.81 -4.94 -11.61
C THR A 347 30.50 -4.21 -11.33
N ALA A 348 30.51 -2.89 -11.52
CA ALA A 348 29.34 -2.07 -11.24
C ALA A 348 28.15 -2.59 -12.08
N THR A 349 27.06 -2.96 -11.43
CA THR A 349 25.96 -3.67 -12.09
C THR A 349 24.66 -2.91 -11.95
N THR A 350 23.92 -2.80 -13.05
CA THR A 350 22.58 -2.20 -13.08
C THR A 350 21.55 -3.27 -13.40
N VAL A 351 20.53 -3.41 -12.56
CA VAL A 351 19.38 -4.33 -12.79
C VAL A 351 18.16 -3.46 -13.05
N LYS A 352 17.55 -3.57 -14.24
CA LYS A 352 16.43 -2.71 -14.68
C LYS A 352 15.23 -3.51 -15.18
N ALA A 353 14.18 -2.79 -15.58
CA ALA A 353 12.83 -3.26 -15.90
C ALA A 353 12.65 -4.77 -16.18
N GLY A 354 11.75 -5.40 -15.43
CA GLY A 354 11.28 -6.77 -15.66
C GLY A 354 12.21 -7.85 -15.13
N ALA A 355 13.35 -7.49 -14.52
CA ALA A 355 14.25 -8.44 -13.88
C ALA A 355 13.78 -8.80 -12.47
N ALA A 356 13.86 -10.09 -12.15
CA ALA A 356 13.69 -10.63 -10.80
C ALA A 356 15.00 -11.29 -10.33
N VAL A 357 15.63 -10.79 -9.27
CA VAL A 357 16.91 -11.31 -8.75
C VAL A 357 16.77 -11.66 -7.28
N ASP A 358 16.97 -12.92 -6.88
CA ASP A 358 16.79 -13.30 -5.47
C ASP A 358 17.90 -12.73 -4.57
N ALA A 359 19.13 -12.72 -5.05
CA ALA A 359 20.29 -12.21 -4.32
C ALA A 359 21.32 -11.54 -5.24
N ILE A 360 21.80 -10.37 -4.84
CA ILE A 360 22.95 -9.68 -5.43
C ILE A 360 24.08 -9.67 -4.39
N ASP A 361 25.26 -10.15 -4.77
CA ASP A 361 26.44 -10.22 -3.91
C ASP A 361 27.65 -9.58 -4.60
N THR A 362 28.20 -8.51 -4.00
CA THR A 362 29.42 -7.84 -4.47
C THR A 362 30.57 -7.89 -3.46
N THR A 363 30.50 -8.78 -2.47
CA THR A 363 31.49 -8.87 -1.36
C THR A 363 32.93 -9.08 -1.82
N GLY A 364 33.15 -9.74 -2.96
CA GLY A 364 34.48 -9.94 -3.56
C GLY A 364 34.98 -8.81 -4.46
N ALA A 365 34.21 -7.72 -4.63
CA ALA A 365 34.56 -6.62 -5.54
C ALA A 365 35.33 -5.48 -4.84
N THR A 366 35.99 -4.64 -5.63
CA THR A 366 36.46 -3.32 -5.14
C THR A 366 35.28 -2.39 -4.91
N ALA A 367 35.40 -1.34 -4.08
CA ALA A 367 34.27 -0.47 -3.75
C ALA A 367 33.54 0.12 -4.97
N ALA A 368 34.27 0.65 -5.96
CA ALA A 368 33.68 1.21 -7.18
C ALA A 368 33.02 0.13 -8.06
N ALA A 369 33.63 -1.05 -8.11
CA ALA A 369 33.11 -2.20 -8.85
C ALA A 369 31.98 -2.91 -8.10
N GLY A 370 31.83 -2.69 -6.80
CA GLY A 370 30.77 -3.26 -5.98
C GLY A 370 29.47 -2.47 -6.01
N ASN A 371 29.42 -1.35 -6.75
CA ASN A 371 28.23 -0.51 -6.88
C ASN A 371 27.08 -1.27 -7.58
N VAL A 372 25.88 -1.13 -7.03
CA VAL A 372 24.67 -1.77 -7.55
C VAL A 372 23.61 -0.71 -7.79
N THR A 373 23.09 -0.64 -9.00
CA THR A 373 21.92 0.18 -9.33
C THR A 373 20.72 -0.73 -9.59
N ILE A 374 19.58 -0.43 -8.96
CA ILE A 374 18.34 -1.19 -9.09
C ILE A 374 17.24 -0.25 -9.58
N GLY A 375 16.67 -0.61 -10.72
CA GLY A 375 15.75 0.20 -11.49
C GLY A 375 16.43 1.30 -12.31
N ASP A 376 15.65 1.92 -13.18
CA ASP A 376 16.01 3.08 -14.00
C ASP A 376 14.83 4.06 -14.09
N ALA A 377 15.09 5.34 -14.37
CA ALA A 377 14.09 6.38 -14.58
C ALA A 377 13.20 6.14 -15.81
N ALA A 378 13.62 5.29 -16.74
CA ALA A 378 12.83 4.88 -17.91
C ALA A 378 12.01 3.60 -17.71
N ASP A 379 12.08 2.96 -16.54
CA ASP A 379 11.46 1.65 -16.33
C ASP A 379 9.93 1.72 -16.30
N ILE A 380 9.30 0.88 -17.14
CA ILE A 380 7.84 0.71 -17.23
C ILE A 380 7.33 -0.58 -16.57
N LEU A 381 8.20 -1.55 -16.30
CA LEU A 381 7.90 -2.83 -15.64
C LEU A 381 8.48 -2.85 -14.23
N ASP A 382 7.89 -3.67 -13.35
CA ASP A 382 8.42 -3.91 -12.01
C ASP A 382 9.82 -4.55 -12.07
N THR A 383 10.71 -4.10 -11.20
CA THR A 383 12.03 -4.71 -10.93
C THR A 383 12.01 -5.22 -9.49
N THR A 384 12.28 -6.52 -9.30
CA THR A 384 12.22 -7.14 -7.97
C THR A 384 13.58 -7.71 -7.58
N VAL A 385 14.09 -7.31 -6.42
CA VAL A 385 15.32 -7.83 -5.85
C VAL A 385 15.07 -8.34 -4.43
N GLY A 386 15.52 -9.54 -4.11
CA GLY A 386 15.45 -10.07 -2.76
C GLY A 386 16.49 -9.38 -1.87
N THR A 387 17.67 -9.96 -1.79
CA THR A 387 18.75 -9.46 -0.92
C THR A 387 19.86 -8.79 -1.73
N VAL A 388 20.42 -7.70 -1.20
CA VAL A 388 21.61 -7.05 -1.76
C VAL A 388 22.66 -7.02 -0.67
N THR A 389 23.84 -7.60 -0.91
CA THR A 389 24.99 -7.52 0.00
C THR A 389 26.17 -6.97 -0.78
N THR A 390 26.73 -5.85 -0.32
CA THR A 390 27.86 -5.22 -1.00
C THR A 390 29.17 -5.33 -0.23
N CYS A 391 30.29 -5.13 -0.92
CA CYS A 391 31.58 -4.88 -0.26
C CYS A 391 31.59 -3.53 0.47
N THR A 392 32.57 -3.36 1.36
CA THR A 392 32.76 -2.11 2.13
C THR A 392 33.01 -0.93 1.19
N GLY A 393 32.28 0.17 1.42
CA GLY A 393 32.40 1.40 0.63
C GLY A 393 31.66 1.42 -0.72
N ALA A 394 31.04 0.32 -1.14
CA ALA A 394 30.17 0.31 -2.30
C ALA A 394 28.82 1.01 -2.03
N THR A 395 28.20 1.49 -3.11
CA THR A 395 26.91 2.19 -3.09
C THR A 395 25.81 1.34 -3.70
N VAL A 396 24.66 1.28 -3.03
CA VAL A 396 23.42 0.76 -3.60
C VAL A 396 22.50 1.92 -3.95
N THR A 397 22.20 2.07 -5.24
CA THR A 397 21.26 3.07 -5.76
C THR A 397 19.95 2.40 -6.12
N ALA A 398 18.86 2.77 -5.47
CA ALA A 398 17.52 2.31 -5.78
C ALA A 398 16.71 3.45 -6.40
N THR A 399 16.32 3.27 -7.66
CA THR A 399 15.56 4.24 -8.45
C THR A 399 14.41 3.52 -9.18
N SER A 400 13.48 4.28 -9.74
CA SER A 400 12.40 3.74 -10.58
C SER A 400 11.90 4.81 -11.55
N GLY A 401 11.01 4.41 -12.48
CA GLY A 401 10.49 5.25 -13.55
C GLY A 401 9.99 6.64 -13.10
N SER A 402 10.43 7.71 -13.79
CA SER A 402 10.02 9.09 -13.50
C SER A 402 8.66 9.47 -14.13
N ASP A 403 8.04 8.60 -14.93
CA ASP A 403 6.75 8.91 -15.56
C ASP A 403 5.57 8.54 -14.64
N LYS A 404 4.64 9.48 -14.43
CA LYS A 404 3.41 9.27 -13.63
C LYS A 404 2.50 8.22 -14.27
N THR A 405 2.69 7.94 -15.56
CA THR A 405 2.00 6.91 -16.33
C THR A 405 2.73 5.55 -16.34
N ALA A 406 4.03 5.52 -16.02
CA ALA A 406 4.79 4.28 -15.95
C ALA A 406 4.31 3.43 -14.76
N VAL A 407 4.07 2.14 -14.99
CA VAL A 407 3.45 1.23 -14.00
C VAL A 407 4.49 0.53 -13.12
N GLY A 408 5.77 0.53 -13.53
CA GLY A 408 6.85 -0.20 -12.89
C GLY A 408 7.31 0.36 -11.54
N ASN A 409 7.46 -0.52 -10.56
CA ASN A 409 7.98 -0.27 -9.22
C ASN A 409 9.31 -1.00 -8.99
N THR A 410 10.14 -0.46 -8.09
CA THR A 410 11.36 -1.13 -7.62
C THR A 410 11.12 -1.72 -6.24
N LYS A 411 11.14 -3.05 -6.13
CA LYS A 411 10.85 -3.77 -4.87
C LYS A 411 12.10 -4.48 -4.38
N ILE A 412 12.62 -4.09 -3.22
CA ILE A 412 13.84 -4.65 -2.63
C ILE A 412 13.50 -5.20 -1.24
N LYS A 413 13.74 -6.50 -1.00
CA LYS A 413 13.43 -7.10 0.32
C LYS A 413 14.40 -6.61 1.40
N SER A 414 15.71 -6.60 1.13
CA SER A 414 16.70 -6.07 2.08
C SER A 414 18.01 -5.64 1.44
N ILE A 415 18.62 -4.58 1.96
CA ILE A 415 19.93 -4.07 1.56
C ILE A 415 20.90 -4.18 2.75
N LYS A 416 22.08 -4.76 2.51
CA LYS A 416 23.24 -4.72 3.39
C LYS A 416 24.38 -3.96 2.70
N ALA A 417 24.46 -2.65 2.96
CA ALA A 417 25.40 -1.72 2.31
C ALA A 417 25.72 -0.52 3.21
N ASP A 418 26.95 0.01 3.12
CA ASP A 418 27.33 1.19 3.90
C ASP A 418 26.78 2.48 3.31
N THR A 419 26.63 2.55 1.97
CA THR A 419 26.06 3.70 1.27
C THR A 419 24.80 3.30 0.50
N VAL A 420 23.69 3.99 0.74
CA VAL A 420 22.41 3.76 0.06
C VAL A 420 21.86 5.07 -0.49
N VAL A 421 21.47 5.07 -1.76
CA VAL A 421 20.82 6.20 -2.43
C VAL A 421 19.43 5.77 -2.88
N VAL A 422 18.40 6.53 -2.53
CA VAL A 422 17.02 6.29 -2.94
C VAL A 422 16.46 7.54 -3.59
N SER A 423 16.00 7.44 -4.83
CA SER A 423 15.55 8.62 -5.59
C SER A 423 14.06 8.61 -5.93
N ASN A 424 13.31 7.52 -5.77
CA ASN A 424 11.90 7.49 -6.20
C ASN A 424 10.95 6.84 -5.18
N LYS A 425 9.74 7.41 -5.03
CA LYS A 425 8.65 6.93 -4.16
C LYS A 425 8.12 5.53 -4.49
N LYS A 426 8.21 5.08 -5.75
CA LYS A 426 7.82 3.71 -6.13
C LYS A 426 8.85 2.67 -5.70
N THR A 427 9.97 3.11 -5.11
CA THR A 427 10.92 2.21 -4.46
C THR A 427 10.37 1.76 -3.12
N VAL A 428 10.27 0.45 -2.92
CA VAL A 428 9.88 -0.17 -1.66
C VAL A 428 11.04 -0.99 -1.14
N ILE A 429 11.55 -0.65 0.05
CA ILE A 429 12.67 -1.34 0.69
C ILE A 429 12.20 -1.91 2.03
N GLY A 430 12.35 -3.22 2.21
CA GLY A 430 11.91 -3.89 3.44
C GLY A 430 12.84 -3.66 4.64
N ALA A 431 14.15 -3.69 4.44
CA ALA A 431 15.14 -3.47 5.48
C ALA A 431 16.47 -2.90 4.92
N ILE A 432 17.17 -2.11 5.74
CA ILE A 432 18.49 -1.55 5.41
C ILE A 432 19.42 -1.81 6.61
N ALA A 433 20.60 -2.37 6.34
CA ALA A 433 21.62 -2.67 7.33
C ALA A 433 23.03 -2.37 6.80
N LYS A 434 23.97 -2.05 7.70
CA LYS A 434 25.37 -1.76 7.33
C LYS A 434 26.16 -3.04 7.09
N THR A 435 27.24 -2.95 6.32
CA THR A 435 28.11 -4.12 6.08
C THR A 435 28.97 -4.44 7.29
N SER A 436 29.43 -3.42 8.01
CA SER A 436 30.28 -3.54 9.20
C SER A 436 29.66 -2.89 10.44
N SER A 437 30.00 -3.41 11.61
CA SER A 437 29.56 -2.88 12.92
C SER A 437 30.19 -1.53 13.27
N SER A 438 31.36 -1.22 12.71
CA SER A 438 32.18 -0.07 13.09
C SER A 438 32.12 1.10 12.10
N ALA A 439 31.66 0.90 10.86
CA ALA A 439 31.53 1.98 9.88
C ALA A 439 30.23 2.77 10.09
N THR A 440 30.30 4.09 9.89
CA THR A 440 29.13 4.96 9.79
C THR A 440 28.49 4.76 8.43
N GLY A 441 27.21 4.42 8.38
CA GLY A 441 26.48 4.33 7.12
C GLY A 441 26.10 5.71 6.59
N SER A 442 25.86 5.81 5.29
CA SER A 442 25.30 7.00 4.64
C SER A 442 24.06 6.61 3.85
N LEU A 443 22.96 7.33 4.07
CA LEU A 443 21.73 7.18 3.31
C LEU A 443 21.33 8.52 2.70
N THR A 444 21.10 8.55 1.40
CA THR A 444 20.67 9.75 0.67
C THR A 444 19.29 9.51 0.05
N VAL A 445 18.34 10.38 0.39
CA VAL A 445 17.08 10.54 -0.34
C VAL A 445 17.30 11.66 -1.36
N ASP A 446 17.39 11.31 -2.63
CA ASP A 446 17.72 12.29 -3.67
C ASP A 446 16.50 13.01 -4.24
N ALA A 447 16.71 14.16 -4.87
CA ALA A 447 15.66 14.97 -5.46
C ALA A 447 15.18 14.37 -6.80
N VAL A 448 13.87 14.16 -6.95
CA VAL A 448 13.27 13.79 -8.24
C VAL A 448 12.12 14.73 -8.57
N ALA A 449 12.18 15.28 -9.79
CA ALA A 449 11.16 16.20 -10.28
C ALA A 449 9.78 15.52 -10.32
N ASN A 450 8.75 16.24 -9.88
CA ASN A 450 7.34 15.84 -9.95
C ASN A 450 6.88 14.72 -8.99
N TYR A 451 7.69 14.31 -8.01
CA TYR A 451 7.31 13.37 -6.95
C TYR A 451 7.76 13.86 -5.57
N ASP A 452 6.82 13.86 -4.61
CA ASP A 452 7.09 14.16 -3.21
C ASP A 452 6.90 12.90 -2.34
N GLY A 453 7.83 12.66 -1.41
CA GLY A 453 7.70 11.71 -0.31
C GLY A 453 8.21 10.28 -0.58
N ILE A 454 9.45 9.95 -0.19
CA ILE A 454 9.98 8.56 -0.14
C ILE A 454 9.68 7.93 1.23
N SER A 455 9.30 6.64 1.27
CA SER A 455 9.12 5.90 2.54
C SER A 455 10.26 4.90 2.74
N LEU A 456 10.91 4.96 3.90
CA LEU A 456 12.06 4.13 4.26
C LEU A 456 11.78 3.29 5.53
N PRO A 457 12.39 2.10 5.63
CA PRO A 457 12.31 1.28 6.83
C PRO A 457 13.07 1.94 8.01
N ALA A 458 13.11 1.26 9.15
CA ALA A 458 13.93 1.70 10.28
C ALA A 458 15.42 1.73 9.89
N LEU A 459 16.14 2.76 10.32
CA LEU A 459 17.56 2.96 10.08
C LEU A 459 18.33 2.85 11.40
N ASP A 460 19.49 2.21 11.38
CA ASP A 460 20.40 2.12 12.52
C ASP A 460 21.84 2.46 12.11
N GLY A 461 22.42 3.49 12.72
CA GLY A 461 23.83 3.84 12.50
C GLY A 461 24.14 4.56 11.18
N TYR A 462 23.12 5.14 10.52
CA TYR A 462 23.24 5.88 9.26
C TYR A 462 23.21 7.40 9.48
N GLY A 463 24.03 8.13 8.73
CA GLY A 463 23.82 9.54 8.45
C GLY A 463 22.80 9.69 7.33
N VAL A 464 21.88 10.65 7.45
CA VAL A 464 20.75 10.77 6.52
C VAL A 464 20.79 12.10 5.79
N THR A 465 20.91 12.09 4.47
CA THR A 465 20.79 13.27 3.60
C THR A 465 19.44 13.25 2.89
N VAL A 466 18.69 14.36 2.94
CA VAL A 466 17.31 14.44 2.49
C VAL A 466 17.15 15.62 1.53
N ASN A 467 17.21 15.35 0.22
CA ASN A 467 17.04 16.34 -0.85
C ASN A 467 15.60 16.43 -1.38
N ALA A 468 14.74 15.50 -0.98
CA ALA A 468 13.29 15.47 -1.24
C ALA A 468 12.55 15.08 0.04
N ASP A 469 11.23 15.33 0.10
CA ASP A 469 10.45 14.91 1.28
C ASP A 469 10.57 13.39 1.50
N ALA A 470 10.81 13.00 2.76
CA ALA A 470 11.04 11.61 3.14
C ALA A 470 10.32 11.27 4.45
N THR A 471 9.90 10.01 4.58
CA THR A 471 9.36 9.41 5.79
C THR A 471 10.20 8.20 6.17
N VAL A 472 10.66 8.14 7.42
CA VAL A 472 11.44 7.04 7.97
C VAL A 472 10.70 6.46 9.17
N ALA A 473 10.65 5.13 9.28
CA ALA A 473 9.96 4.48 10.39
C ALA A 473 10.57 4.86 11.76
N SER A 474 11.90 4.80 11.89
CA SER A 474 12.66 5.23 13.06
C SER A 474 14.14 5.38 12.72
N ILE A 475 14.88 6.18 13.49
CA ILE A 475 16.33 6.33 13.34
C ILE A 475 16.98 6.05 14.69
N ALA A 476 17.72 4.94 14.78
CA ALA A 476 18.55 4.61 15.94
C ALA A 476 20.01 4.93 15.62
N ASN A 477 20.75 5.42 16.62
CA ASN A 477 22.19 5.70 16.51
C ASN A 477 22.59 6.49 15.24
N GLY A 478 21.73 7.39 14.75
CA GLY A 478 21.99 8.14 13.52
C GLY A 478 23.21 9.02 13.68
N THR A 479 24.09 9.10 12.69
CA THR A 479 25.35 9.83 12.86
C THR A 479 25.16 11.32 12.63
N THR A 480 24.50 11.71 11.55
CA THR A 480 24.13 13.10 11.23
C THR A 480 22.82 13.12 10.44
N ALA A 481 22.20 14.29 10.31
CA ALA A 481 21.17 14.50 9.29
C ALA A 481 21.40 15.82 8.55
N ALA A 482 21.29 15.80 7.23
CA ALA A 482 21.32 16.96 6.36
C ALA A 482 20.00 17.04 5.60
N ILE A 483 19.17 18.04 5.90
CA ILE A 483 17.84 18.20 5.30
C ILE A 483 17.91 19.41 4.38
N ALA A 484 17.66 19.24 3.09
CA ALA A 484 17.62 20.36 2.16
C ALA A 484 16.53 21.37 2.54
N ASP A 485 16.76 22.64 2.26
CA ASP A 485 15.83 23.70 2.61
C ASP A 485 14.44 23.45 2.03
N THR A 486 13.39 23.78 2.79
CA THR A 486 11.98 23.51 2.46
C THR A 486 11.57 22.04 2.42
N LYS A 487 12.51 21.10 2.56
CA LYS A 487 12.22 19.65 2.58
C LYS A 487 11.97 19.16 3.98
N THR A 488 11.20 18.08 4.06
CA THR A 488 10.79 17.48 5.33
C THR A 488 11.32 16.05 5.47
N LEU A 489 12.06 15.81 6.55
CA LEU A 489 12.28 14.47 7.10
C LEU A 489 11.22 14.18 8.16
N THR A 490 10.28 13.30 7.86
CA THR A 490 9.27 12.83 8.80
C THR A 490 9.74 11.53 9.46
N VAL A 491 9.74 11.47 10.79
CA VAL A 491 10.03 10.24 11.54
C VAL A 491 8.78 9.81 12.30
N SER A 492 8.26 8.62 11.96
CA SER A 492 7.02 8.11 12.54
C SER A 492 7.21 7.56 13.96
N GLY A 493 8.39 7.03 14.26
CA GLY A 493 8.80 6.51 15.57
C GLY A 493 9.79 7.44 16.27
N LYS A 494 10.80 6.84 16.91
CA LYS A 494 11.88 7.59 17.58
C LYS A 494 13.03 7.91 16.63
N ALA A 495 13.69 9.05 16.86
CA ALA A 495 14.92 9.44 16.19
C ALA A 495 15.99 9.77 17.23
N ALA A 496 17.18 9.20 17.08
CA ALA A 496 18.35 9.55 17.85
C ALA A 496 19.52 9.87 16.91
N PHE A 497 20.13 11.04 17.08
CA PHE A 497 21.30 11.47 16.33
C PHE A 497 22.47 11.74 17.28
N SER A 498 23.65 11.17 17.02
CA SER A 498 24.87 11.44 17.78
C SER A 498 25.59 12.71 17.32
N GLY A 499 25.42 13.09 16.05
CA GLY A 499 25.96 14.31 15.44
C GLY A 499 24.86 15.32 15.07
N ALA A 500 25.24 16.36 14.34
CA ALA A 500 24.37 17.50 14.06
C ALA A 500 23.25 17.18 13.05
N VAL A 501 22.10 17.82 13.25
CA VAL A 501 20.99 17.89 12.29
C VAL A 501 21.01 19.28 11.65
N THR A 502 21.25 19.37 10.35
CA THR A 502 21.54 20.63 9.65
C THR A 502 20.72 20.84 8.39
N SER A 503 20.55 22.11 7.99
CA SER A 503 20.03 22.54 6.68
C SER A 503 21.10 23.21 5.82
N THR A 504 20.88 23.26 4.50
CA THR A 504 21.80 23.92 3.55
C THR A 504 21.89 25.43 3.74
N THR A 505 20.77 26.12 4.02
CA THR A 505 20.75 27.55 4.36
C THR A 505 20.09 27.77 5.72
N GLY A 506 20.90 27.77 6.78
CA GLY A 506 20.42 28.04 8.14
C GLY A 506 19.52 26.92 8.66
N SER A 507 18.25 27.22 8.96
CA SER A 507 17.31 26.32 9.65
C SER A 507 16.06 25.99 8.84
N ALA A 508 16.11 26.11 7.51
CA ALA A 508 14.96 25.96 6.62
C ALA A 508 14.51 24.50 6.34
N GLY A 509 15.35 23.52 6.63
CA GLY A 509 15.03 22.08 6.55
C GLY A 509 14.21 21.63 7.75
N ILE A 510 13.19 20.80 7.52
CA ILE A 510 12.17 20.47 8.52
C ILE A 510 12.35 19.03 9.02
N LEU A 511 12.48 18.85 10.34
CA LEU A 511 12.37 17.55 10.99
C LEU A 511 11.00 17.45 11.67
N ALA A 512 10.14 16.57 11.15
CA ALA A 512 8.80 16.33 11.67
C ALA A 512 8.75 15.06 12.51
N ILE A 513 8.35 15.16 13.78
CA ILE A 513 8.39 14.02 14.71
C ILE A 513 7.38 14.20 15.86
N ALA A 514 7.04 13.11 16.56
CA ALA A 514 6.25 13.17 17.79
C ALA A 514 7.02 13.83 18.96
N PRO A 515 6.34 14.48 19.92
CA PRO A 515 6.99 14.95 21.14
C PRO A 515 7.67 13.79 21.88
N ALA A 516 8.70 14.10 22.66
CA ALA A 516 9.52 13.14 23.40
C ALA A 516 10.18 12.03 22.55
N SER A 517 10.18 12.16 21.23
CA SER A 517 10.67 11.10 20.32
C SER A 517 11.99 11.46 19.63
N LEU A 518 12.52 12.67 19.85
CA LEU A 518 13.81 13.12 19.33
C LEU A 518 14.87 13.15 20.43
N THR A 519 16.02 12.52 20.16
CA THR A 519 17.25 12.64 20.95
C THR A 519 18.36 13.21 20.06
N LEU A 520 19.00 14.29 20.51
CA LEU A 520 20.15 14.91 19.87
C LEU A 520 21.44 14.53 20.62
N GLY A 521 22.56 14.72 19.93
CA GLY A 521 23.89 14.29 20.35
C GLY A 521 24.43 15.07 21.54
N ASP A 522 25.76 15.13 21.65
CA ASP A 522 26.41 15.90 22.69
C ASP A 522 26.17 17.41 22.51
N ALA A 523 26.73 18.22 23.43
CA ALA A 523 26.55 19.67 23.40
C ALA A 523 27.10 20.31 22.10
N THR A 524 28.15 19.74 21.50
CA THR A 524 28.76 20.24 20.27
C THR A 524 27.88 19.94 19.06
N ALA A 525 27.40 18.70 18.94
CA ALA A 525 26.46 18.29 17.91
C ALA A 525 25.14 19.09 17.99
N THR A 526 24.64 19.29 19.22
CA THR A 526 23.41 20.06 19.46
C THR A 526 23.60 21.53 19.10
N ALA A 527 24.71 22.17 19.51
CA ALA A 527 25.01 23.56 19.15
C ALA A 527 25.19 23.77 17.64
N ALA A 528 25.69 22.76 16.94
CA ALA A 528 25.87 22.78 15.49
C ALA A 528 24.56 22.50 14.72
N SER A 529 23.49 22.09 15.40
CA SER A 529 22.23 21.71 14.76
C SER A 529 21.42 22.94 14.34
N LYS A 530 20.99 22.96 13.08
CA LYS A 530 20.30 24.08 12.42
C LYS A 530 19.16 23.55 11.56
N PHE A 531 17.95 23.52 12.12
CA PHE A 531 16.78 22.95 11.45
C PHE A 531 15.49 23.48 12.08
N THR A 532 14.37 23.30 11.37
CA THR A 532 13.03 23.55 11.88
C THR A 532 12.47 22.28 12.50
N LEU A 533 12.21 22.28 13.81
CA LEU A 533 11.54 21.19 14.51
C LEU A 533 10.02 21.36 14.46
N LYS A 534 9.36 20.43 13.77
CA LYS A 534 7.89 20.36 13.68
C LYS A 534 7.38 19.19 14.51
N LEU A 535 6.77 19.50 15.66
CA LEU A 535 6.11 18.48 16.47
C LEU A 535 4.69 18.22 15.95
N ASN A 536 4.26 16.95 15.96
CA ASN A 536 2.88 16.59 15.57
C ASN A 536 1.82 17.02 16.60
N ALA A 537 2.23 17.30 17.84
CA ALA A 537 1.41 17.84 18.92
C ALA A 537 2.27 18.70 19.86
N VAL A 538 1.75 19.86 20.26
CA VAL A 538 2.44 20.81 21.16
C VAL A 538 1.61 20.93 22.44
N THR A 539 2.20 20.53 23.57
CA THR A 539 1.59 20.62 24.91
C THR A 539 2.58 21.30 25.85
N ALA A 540 2.16 22.33 26.57
CA ALA A 540 3.01 23.04 27.51
C ALA A 540 3.60 22.07 28.55
N GLY A 541 4.90 22.21 28.83
CA GLY A 541 5.65 21.34 29.75
C GLY A 541 6.01 19.96 29.20
N ALA A 542 5.52 19.56 28.02
CA ALA A 542 5.93 18.28 27.42
C ALA A 542 7.34 18.37 26.82
N THR A 543 8.05 17.25 26.81
CA THR A 543 9.40 17.17 26.22
C THR A 543 9.36 17.42 24.71
N ALA A 544 10.05 18.45 24.24
CA ALA A 544 10.26 18.69 22.82
C ALA A 544 11.30 17.71 22.26
N PHE A 545 12.47 17.65 22.90
CA PHE A 545 13.56 16.74 22.58
C PHE A 545 14.48 16.53 23.80
N THR A 546 15.26 15.46 23.77
CA THR A 546 16.31 15.18 24.74
C THR A 546 17.69 15.34 24.11
N THR A 547 18.71 15.55 24.92
CA THR A 547 20.12 15.54 24.52
C THR A 547 20.87 14.49 25.32
N THR A 548 21.99 14.00 24.78
CA THR A 548 22.84 13.02 25.48
C THR A 548 23.82 13.66 26.47
N ALA A 549 24.08 14.97 26.35
CA ALA A 549 24.93 15.75 27.25
C ALA A 549 24.20 16.97 27.81
N ALA A 550 24.78 17.57 28.86
CA ALA A 550 24.25 18.77 29.50
C ALA A 550 24.23 19.96 28.53
N VAL A 551 23.08 20.60 28.36
CA VAL A 551 22.87 21.74 27.44
C VAL A 551 22.03 22.84 28.11
N THR A 552 22.14 24.07 27.61
CA THR A 552 21.36 25.22 28.10
C THR A 552 20.87 26.07 26.93
N GLY A 553 19.75 26.76 27.07
CA GLY A 553 19.27 27.70 26.06
C GLY A 553 17.79 27.59 25.74
N ILE A 554 17.37 28.38 24.76
CA ILE A 554 16.00 28.49 24.28
C ILE A 554 16.04 28.41 22.75
N SER A 555 15.10 27.69 22.14
CA SER A 555 14.94 27.64 20.69
C SER A 555 14.53 29.01 20.10
N ASP A 556 14.70 29.16 18.79
CA ASP A 556 14.11 30.29 18.05
C ASP A 556 12.66 29.95 17.67
N ASN A 557 11.76 30.92 17.77
CA ASN A 557 10.33 30.76 17.44
C ASN A 557 9.93 31.65 16.24
N SER A 558 10.86 32.42 15.68
CA SER A 558 10.51 33.35 14.64
C SER A 558 10.27 32.65 13.30
N ALA A 559 9.22 33.08 12.61
CA ALA A 559 9.09 32.90 11.17
C ALA A 559 9.83 34.03 10.40
N ASP A 560 10.37 35.03 11.12
CA ASP A 560 11.05 36.21 10.57
C ASP A 560 12.15 36.79 11.51
N SER A 561 13.20 37.31 10.91
CA SER A 561 14.63 37.26 11.32
C SER A 561 15.15 38.21 12.42
N SER A 562 14.38 38.60 13.45
CA SER A 562 14.83 39.63 14.42
C SER A 562 14.98 39.22 15.89
N SER A 563 14.81 37.94 16.25
CA SER A 563 14.96 37.48 17.65
C SER A 563 16.39 36.98 17.92
N SER A 564 17.21 37.80 18.60
CA SER A 564 18.55 37.41 19.03
C SER A 564 18.47 36.63 20.34
N LYS A 565 18.34 35.31 20.26
CA LYS A 565 18.49 34.42 21.42
C LYS A 565 19.90 33.83 21.47
N SER A 566 20.46 33.77 22.67
CA SER A 566 21.80 33.23 22.97
C SER A 566 21.65 31.88 23.68
N GLY A 567 22.28 30.81 23.15
CA GLY A 567 22.31 29.49 23.81
C GLY A 567 22.43 28.29 22.86
N THR A 568 22.58 27.08 23.40
CA THR A 568 22.85 25.84 22.64
C THR A 568 21.76 25.45 21.64
N PHE A 569 20.53 25.95 21.79
CA PHE A 569 19.39 25.65 20.89
C PHE A 569 19.05 26.77 19.90
N GLN A 570 19.84 27.84 19.83
CA GLN A 570 19.48 29.07 19.11
C GLN A 570 19.18 28.90 17.62
N TYR A 571 19.64 27.82 16.99
CA TYR A 571 19.41 27.53 15.57
C TYR A 571 18.39 26.41 15.34
N ILE A 572 17.81 25.84 16.40
CA ILE A 572 16.64 24.97 16.29
C ILE A 572 15.42 25.87 16.28
N VAL A 573 14.76 25.97 15.13
CA VAL A 573 13.57 26.80 14.96
C VAL A 573 12.34 25.96 15.30
N THR A 574 11.48 26.47 16.18
CA THR A 574 10.25 25.84 16.63
C THR A 574 9.07 26.77 16.32
N PRO A 575 8.59 26.83 15.06
CA PRO A 575 7.56 27.79 14.67
C PRO A 575 6.29 27.58 15.50
N GLY A 576 5.94 28.56 16.31
CA GLY A 576 4.81 28.48 17.21
C GLY A 576 5.04 27.77 18.52
N TYR A 577 6.25 27.79 19.09
CA TYR A 577 6.50 27.51 20.51
C TYR A 577 7.96 27.82 20.83
N TYR A 578 8.32 27.85 22.11
CA TYR A 578 9.71 27.78 22.55
C TYR A 578 9.97 26.43 23.20
N ALA A 579 11.08 25.80 22.85
CA ALA A 579 11.68 24.73 23.63
C ALA A 579 12.71 25.37 24.57
N THR A 580 12.59 25.09 25.86
CA THR A 580 13.42 25.64 26.94
C THR A 580 14.11 24.49 27.67
N ALA A 581 15.38 24.67 28.05
CA ALA A 581 16.08 23.69 28.87
C ALA A 581 15.39 23.56 30.24
N ALA A 582 14.79 22.40 30.53
CA ALA A 582 14.14 22.10 31.81
C ALA A 582 15.08 21.34 32.78
N SER A 583 16.00 20.56 32.22
CA SER A 583 17.05 19.85 32.95
C SER A 583 18.33 19.89 32.12
N SER A 584 19.41 19.27 32.61
CA SER A 584 20.65 19.18 31.85
C SER A 584 20.45 18.50 30.49
N THR A 585 19.56 17.52 30.36
CA THR A 585 19.43 16.68 29.15
C THR A 585 18.07 16.76 28.47
N THR A 586 17.19 17.66 28.90
CA THR A 586 15.80 17.73 28.41
C THR A 586 15.40 19.16 28.08
N ALA A 587 14.92 19.36 26.85
CA ALA A 587 14.23 20.57 26.44
C ALA A 587 12.72 20.32 26.46
N VAL A 588 11.98 21.13 27.21
CA VAL A 588 10.52 21.08 27.28
C VAL A 588 9.92 22.27 26.54
N ILE A 589 8.71 22.07 26.04
CA ILE A 589 7.86 23.14 25.52
C ILE A 589 7.58 24.10 26.69
N ASP A 590 7.91 25.38 26.52
CA ASP A 590 7.80 26.41 27.57
C ASP A 590 6.42 26.38 28.27
N SER A 591 6.44 26.31 29.59
CA SER A 591 5.23 26.31 30.43
C SER A 591 4.42 27.60 30.36
N ALA A 592 5.04 28.71 29.94
CA ALA A 592 4.38 30.00 29.76
C ALA A 592 3.69 30.15 28.39
N ILE A 593 3.64 29.08 27.57
CA ILE A 593 2.89 29.08 26.31
C ILE A 593 1.38 29.15 26.60
N SER A 594 0.82 30.35 26.45
CA SER A 594 -0.60 30.57 26.22
C SER A 594 -0.90 30.54 24.71
N ALA A 595 -2.14 30.23 24.34
CA ALA A 595 -2.60 30.55 22.99
C ALA A 595 -2.65 32.07 22.86
N ALA A 596 -1.63 32.63 22.22
CA ALA A 596 -1.54 34.05 21.95
C ALA A 596 -2.31 34.43 20.68
N ASP A 597 -2.73 33.45 19.87
CA ASP A 597 -3.40 33.62 18.57
C ASP A 597 -4.20 32.34 18.20
N ILE A 598 -4.80 32.34 17.02
CA ILE A 598 -5.49 31.19 16.42
C ILE A 598 -5.01 30.95 14.99
N LYS A 599 -4.98 29.69 14.55
CA LYS A 599 -4.65 29.31 13.16
C LYS A 599 -5.76 28.52 12.50
N ASN A 600 -5.82 28.57 11.17
CA ASN A 600 -6.72 27.71 10.40
C ASN A 600 -6.42 26.22 10.67
N ALA A 601 -7.47 25.47 10.98
CA ALA A 601 -7.49 24.01 11.13
C ALA A 601 -8.56 23.36 10.22
N THR A 602 -9.13 24.12 9.29
CA THR A 602 -10.16 23.66 8.37
C THR A 602 -9.55 22.74 7.31
N ALA A 603 -9.98 21.48 7.30
CA ALA A 603 -9.58 20.50 6.29
C ALA A 603 -10.08 20.92 4.89
N GLY A 604 -9.19 20.89 3.89
CA GLY A 604 -9.52 21.22 2.50
C GLY A 604 -9.62 22.72 2.19
N ALA A 605 -9.29 23.61 3.13
CA ALA A 605 -9.22 25.05 2.87
C ALA A 605 -7.93 25.42 2.12
N THR A 606 -8.04 26.29 1.11
CA THR A 606 -6.91 26.75 0.29
C THR A 606 -6.45 28.12 0.79
N ALA A 607 -5.18 28.26 1.18
CA ALA A 607 -4.63 29.54 1.61
C ALA A 607 -4.55 30.54 0.44
N THR A 608 -5.01 31.76 0.65
CA THR A 608 -4.88 32.89 -0.31
C THR A 608 -3.95 33.99 0.21
N SER A 609 -3.75 34.05 1.54
CA SER A 609 -2.70 34.83 2.21
C SER A 609 -2.33 34.16 3.55
N SER A 610 -1.51 34.81 4.37
CA SER A 610 -1.10 34.30 5.69
C SER A 610 -2.25 34.09 6.68
N THR A 611 -3.37 34.81 6.54
CA THR A 611 -4.54 34.72 7.44
C THR A 611 -5.86 34.54 6.70
N THR A 612 -5.85 34.46 5.37
CA THR A 612 -7.05 34.31 4.54
C THR A 612 -7.07 32.99 3.78
N TYR A 613 -8.21 32.33 3.78
CA TYR A 613 -8.43 31.02 3.17
C TYR A 613 -9.70 31.03 2.32
N SER A 614 -9.70 30.23 1.26
CA SER A 614 -10.87 29.96 0.42
C SER A 614 -11.42 28.58 0.72
N VAL A 615 -12.73 28.46 0.88
CA VAL A 615 -13.42 27.19 1.16
C VAL A 615 -14.58 27.03 0.19
N ASP A 616 -14.60 25.92 -0.53
CA ASP A 616 -15.72 25.57 -1.40
C ASP A 616 -16.77 24.79 -0.59
N LEU A 617 -18.01 25.28 -0.63
CA LEU A 617 -19.17 24.65 0.00
C LEU A 617 -20.00 23.98 -1.09
N VAL A 618 -20.32 22.70 -0.98
CA VAL A 618 -21.27 22.07 -1.90
C VAL A 618 -22.69 22.40 -1.43
N SER A 619 -23.54 22.87 -2.34
CA SER A 619 -24.92 23.26 -2.03
C SER A 619 -25.66 22.20 -1.21
N GLY A 620 -26.17 22.58 -0.04
CA GLY A 620 -26.94 21.70 0.85
C GLY A 620 -26.09 20.74 1.71
N GLN A 621 -24.77 20.70 1.52
CA GLN A 621 -23.86 19.91 2.36
C GLN A 621 -23.26 20.75 3.48
N ALA A 622 -23.09 20.12 4.64
CA ALA A 622 -22.46 20.71 5.81
C ALA A 622 -20.92 20.62 5.69
N THR A 623 -20.24 21.76 5.77
CA THR A 623 -18.77 21.83 5.84
C THR A 623 -18.36 22.36 7.21
N THR A 624 -17.40 21.70 7.86
CA THR A 624 -16.88 22.18 9.15
C THR A 624 -15.72 23.13 8.92
N LEU A 625 -15.85 24.36 9.42
CA LEU A 625 -14.74 25.27 9.59
C LEU A 625 -14.17 25.09 10.99
N ALA A 626 -12.84 25.11 11.09
CA ALA A 626 -12.14 24.95 12.35
C ALA A 626 -10.95 25.89 12.41
N VAL A 627 -10.75 26.47 13.57
CA VAL A 627 -9.49 27.10 13.98
C VAL A 627 -8.96 26.36 15.19
N GLN A 628 -7.65 26.42 15.38
CA GLN A 628 -7.01 25.86 16.55
C GLN A 628 -6.28 26.97 17.30
N PRO A 629 -6.22 26.88 18.64
CA PRO A 629 -5.34 27.73 19.42
C PRO A 629 -3.90 27.62 18.91
N PHE A 630 -3.15 28.71 19.00
CA PHE A 630 -1.74 28.76 18.61
C PHE A 630 -1.02 29.79 19.49
N PRO A 631 0.21 29.54 19.98
CA PRO A 631 1.01 28.32 19.86
C PRO A 631 0.54 27.12 20.70
N ALA A 632 -0.26 27.34 21.73
CA ALA A 632 -0.80 26.25 22.58
C ALA A 632 -1.87 25.43 21.85
N SER A 633 -2.15 24.21 22.31
CA SER A 633 -3.25 23.36 21.80
C SER A 633 -4.62 23.65 22.46
N VAL A 634 -4.64 24.53 23.47
CA VAL A 634 -5.83 24.95 24.22
C VAL A 634 -5.84 26.48 24.39
N LEU A 635 -7.03 27.08 24.40
CA LEU A 635 -7.18 28.51 24.73
C LEU A 635 -6.85 28.76 26.21
N ALA A 636 -6.46 29.99 26.54
CA ALA A 636 -6.31 30.37 27.94
C ALA A 636 -7.67 30.31 28.66
N THR A 637 -7.66 30.15 29.98
CA THR A 637 -8.88 30.00 30.77
C THR A 637 -9.78 31.24 30.63
N GLY A 638 -10.94 31.07 30.01
CA GLY A 638 -11.93 32.12 29.78
C GLY A 638 -11.90 32.75 28.40
N ASP A 639 -10.86 32.50 27.59
CA ASP A 639 -10.78 32.96 26.20
C ASP A 639 -11.66 32.09 25.29
N TYR A 640 -12.17 32.68 24.21
CA TYR A 640 -13.00 31.97 23.23
C TYR A 640 -12.84 32.54 21.82
N VAL A 641 -13.22 31.73 20.84
CA VAL A 641 -13.30 32.16 19.45
C VAL A 641 -14.74 32.53 19.11
N LYS A 642 -14.89 33.65 18.41
CA LYS A 642 -16.15 34.10 17.83
C LYS A 642 -16.06 34.11 16.31
N TRP A 643 -17.10 33.62 15.66
CA TRP A 643 -17.27 33.61 14.21
C TRP A 643 -18.12 34.81 13.80
N GLU A 644 -17.55 35.71 13.00
CA GLU A 644 -18.08 37.04 12.72
C GLU A 644 -18.08 37.31 11.22
N GLY A 645 -19.21 37.73 10.67
CA GLY A 645 -19.32 38.09 9.26
C GLY A 645 -20.75 38.40 8.86
N THR A 646 -20.91 39.21 7.81
CA THR A 646 -22.22 39.46 7.20
C THR A 646 -22.48 38.33 6.20
N LEU A 647 -23.26 37.35 6.62
CA LEU A 647 -23.62 36.23 5.76
C LEU A 647 -24.93 36.52 5.00
N PRO A 648 -24.99 36.22 3.69
CA PRO A 648 -26.24 36.24 2.95
C PRO A 648 -27.18 35.12 3.45
N SER A 649 -28.49 35.31 3.26
CA SER A 649 -29.53 34.44 3.85
C SER A 649 -29.47 32.96 3.42
N ASN A 650 -28.73 32.64 2.38
CA ASN A 650 -28.50 31.29 1.86
C ASN A 650 -27.30 30.58 2.50
N ILE A 651 -26.55 31.22 3.41
CA ILE A 651 -25.45 30.62 4.15
C ILE A 651 -25.75 30.72 5.65
N THR A 652 -25.67 29.59 6.34
CA THR A 652 -26.00 29.49 7.76
C THR A 652 -24.85 28.90 8.57
N LEU A 653 -24.74 29.33 9.82
CA LEU A 653 -23.78 28.83 10.81
C LEU A 653 -24.53 28.06 11.89
N SER A 654 -23.98 26.94 12.31
CA SER A 654 -24.49 26.18 13.46
C SER A 654 -24.21 26.85 14.82
N SER A 655 -23.10 27.56 14.94
CA SER A 655 -22.73 28.33 16.13
C SER A 655 -21.91 29.57 15.75
N ALA A 656 -22.12 30.66 16.49
CA ALA A 656 -21.29 31.87 16.41
C ALA A 656 -20.05 31.80 17.32
N TYR A 657 -19.91 30.76 18.13
CA TYR A 657 -18.83 30.63 19.11
C TYR A 657 -18.22 29.22 19.09
N GLY A 658 -16.94 29.14 19.48
CA GLY A 658 -16.19 27.89 19.60
C GLY A 658 -15.08 27.76 18.57
N LEU A 659 -14.16 26.81 18.80
CA LEU A 659 -13.02 26.55 17.91
C LEU A 659 -13.42 25.98 16.54
N SER A 660 -14.65 25.48 16.40
CA SER A 660 -15.21 25.05 15.13
C SER A 660 -16.66 25.50 14.99
N THR A 661 -17.10 25.61 13.74
CA THR A 661 -18.50 25.83 13.39
C THR A 661 -18.81 25.09 12.08
N THR A 662 -19.99 24.50 11.99
CA THR A 662 -20.50 23.93 10.74
C THR A 662 -21.20 25.02 9.94
N VAL A 663 -20.83 25.11 8.66
CA VAL A 663 -21.40 26.03 7.68
C VAL A 663 -22.12 25.24 6.60
N THR A 664 -23.35 25.63 6.33
CA THR A 664 -24.15 25.08 5.22
C THR A 664 -24.58 26.23 4.32
N GLY A 665 -24.28 26.11 3.03
CA GLY A 665 -24.69 27.06 2.01
C GLY A 665 -25.63 26.42 0.99
N THR A 666 -26.62 27.16 0.52
CA THR A 666 -27.42 26.81 -0.66
C THR A 666 -26.97 27.65 -1.83
N TYR A 667 -26.63 27.00 -2.94
CA TYR A 667 -26.18 27.71 -4.14
C TYR A 667 -27.31 28.56 -4.72
N SER A 668 -27.09 29.87 -4.77
CA SER A 668 -27.98 30.88 -5.35
C SER A 668 -27.53 31.22 -6.77
N LYS A 669 -28.03 30.48 -7.76
CA LYS A 669 -27.66 30.67 -9.18
C LYS A 669 -28.08 32.03 -9.77
N PHE A 670 -29.03 32.73 -9.14
CA PHE A 670 -29.65 33.95 -9.67
C PHE A 670 -29.29 35.23 -8.91
N VAL A 671 -28.59 35.10 -7.78
CA VAL A 671 -27.87 36.21 -7.12
C VAL A 671 -26.44 35.72 -6.85
N PRO A 672 -25.55 35.70 -7.86
CA PRO A 672 -24.21 35.13 -7.70
C PRO A 672 -23.40 35.76 -6.57
N GLY A 673 -23.66 37.04 -6.25
CA GLY A 673 -23.07 37.73 -5.10
C GLY A 673 -23.39 37.12 -3.74
N ASN A 674 -24.44 36.29 -3.64
CA ASN A 674 -24.79 35.55 -2.43
C ASN A 674 -24.09 34.19 -2.32
N ASN A 675 -23.40 33.74 -3.37
CA ASN A 675 -22.64 32.48 -3.33
C ASN A 675 -21.25 32.65 -2.74
N THR A 676 -20.83 33.90 -2.52
CA THR A 676 -19.58 34.21 -1.86
C THR A 676 -19.88 35.00 -0.60
N ALA A 677 -19.26 34.60 0.51
CA ALA A 677 -19.33 35.34 1.76
C ALA A 677 -17.98 35.34 2.46
N THR A 678 -17.77 36.34 3.31
CA THR A 678 -16.58 36.42 4.17
C THR A 678 -16.99 36.16 5.60
N LEU A 679 -16.30 35.20 6.25
CA LEU A 679 -16.47 34.88 7.65
C LEU A 679 -15.12 34.96 8.35
N LYS A 680 -15.06 35.59 9.51
CA LYS A 680 -13.85 35.75 10.32
C LYS A 680 -13.96 34.92 11.60
N ALA A 681 -12.91 34.23 11.97
CA ALA A 681 -12.72 33.73 13.32
C ALA A 681 -11.79 34.68 14.06
N THR A 682 -12.26 35.22 15.19
CA THR A 682 -11.53 36.19 16.02
C THR A 682 -11.39 35.63 17.43
N LEU A 683 -10.20 35.76 18.03
CA LEU A 683 -9.95 35.39 19.42
C LEU A 683 -10.34 36.54 20.37
N TYR A 684 -11.16 36.22 21.37
CA TYR A 684 -11.61 37.14 22.42
C TYR A 684 -11.14 36.67 23.79
N ASP A 685 -10.80 37.62 24.64
CA ASP A 685 -10.50 37.38 26.05
C ASP A 685 -11.77 37.20 26.91
N ASN A 686 -11.57 36.86 28.17
CA ASN A 686 -12.65 36.69 29.16
C ASN A 686 -13.45 37.98 29.47
N THR A 687 -13.06 39.13 28.94
CA THR A 687 -13.78 40.41 29.03
C THR A 687 -14.57 40.76 27.77
N ASN A 688 -14.62 39.84 26.79
CA ASN A 688 -15.24 40.05 25.47
C ASN A 688 -14.55 41.16 24.66
N THR A 689 -13.22 41.31 24.85
CA THR A 689 -12.36 42.18 24.06
C THR A 689 -11.50 41.34 23.11
N ALA A 690 -11.34 41.76 21.86
CA ALA A 690 -10.46 41.07 20.92
C ALA A 690 -9.01 41.12 21.42
N VAL A 691 -8.33 39.97 21.47
CA VAL A 691 -6.97 39.87 22.03
C VAL A 691 -5.98 40.69 21.17
N ALA A 692 -5.33 41.68 21.78
CA ALA A 692 -4.43 42.58 21.07
C ALA A 692 -3.22 41.84 20.47
N GLY A 693 -2.87 42.16 19.22
CA GLY A 693 -1.75 41.51 18.50
C GLY A 693 -2.13 40.25 17.73
N THR A 694 -3.38 39.78 17.82
CA THR A 694 -3.90 38.66 17.02
C THR A 694 -4.45 39.12 15.67
N SER A 695 -4.29 38.29 14.65
CA SER A 695 -4.91 38.52 13.35
C SER A 695 -6.07 37.54 13.14
N PRO A 696 -7.30 38.02 12.87
CA PRO A 696 -8.42 37.12 12.66
C PRO A 696 -8.21 36.25 11.41
N ILE A 697 -8.61 34.99 11.49
CA ILE A 697 -8.59 34.07 10.34
C ILE A 697 -9.82 34.34 9.48
N THR A 698 -9.61 34.70 8.22
CA THR A 698 -10.68 35.07 7.30
C THR A 698 -10.93 33.95 6.29
N TYR A 699 -12.17 33.49 6.18
CA TYR A 699 -12.62 32.51 5.20
C TYR A 699 -13.48 33.18 4.13
N THR A 700 -13.08 33.03 2.87
CA THR A 700 -13.93 33.27 1.70
C THR A 700 -14.67 31.97 1.39
N LEU A 701 -15.96 31.95 1.72
CA LEU A 701 -16.86 30.83 1.49
C LEU A 701 -17.40 30.93 0.06
N ASN A 702 -17.21 29.90 -0.76
CA ASN A 702 -17.76 29.83 -2.11
C ASN A 702 -18.73 28.66 -2.21
N VAL A 703 -20.03 28.94 -2.24
CA VAL A 703 -21.03 27.90 -2.49
C VAL A 703 -20.96 27.50 -3.96
N LYS A 704 -20.87 26.20 -4.22
CA LYS A 704 -20.83 25.57 -5.54
C LYS A 704 -22.11 24.75 -5.77
N ASP A 705 -22.53 24.68 -7.02
CA ASP A 705 -23.70 23.92 -7.44
C ASP A 705 -23.43 22.41 -7.30
N GLY A 706 -24.31 21.70 -6.57
CA GLY A 706 -24.21 20.25 -6.36
C GLY A 706 -25.10 19.52 -7.35
N THR A 707 -24.49 18.97 -8.42
CA THR A 707 -25.14 18.16 -9.49
C THR A 707 -26.39 18.80 -10.13
N SER A 708 -26.20 19.60 -11.17
CA SER A 708 -27.28 20.24 -11.92
C SER A 708 -27.90 19.32 -13.00
N THR A 709 -29.22 19.10 -12.97
CA THR A 709 -29.98 18.63 -14.13
C THR A 709 -30.24 19.78 -15.10
N ALA A 710 -29.98 19.61 -16.40
CA ALA A 710 -30.21 20.67 -17.38
C ALA A 710 -31.71 20.99 -17.52
N THR A 711 -32.06 22.27 -17.48
CA THR A 711 -33.43 22.71 -17.81
C THR A 711 -33.64 22.61 -19.32
N THR A 712 -34.58 21.77 -19.72
CA THR A 712 -34.95 21.55 -21.13
C THR A 712 -36.40 21.91 -21.42
N ASP A 713 -37.20 22.09 -20.36
CA ASP A 713 -38.65 22.27 -20.37
C ASP A 713 -39.11 23.15 -19.17
N PHE A 714 -40.41 23.41 -19.08
CA PHE A 714 -41.03 24.17 -17.98
C PHE A 714 -42.38 23.56 -17.55
N ASN A 715 -42.78 23.84 -16.31
CA ASN A 715 -44.06 23.44 -15.74
C ASN A 715 -44.91 24.68 -15.40
N LEU A 716 -46.23 24.54 -15.50
CA LEU A 716 -47.19 25.57 -15.12
C LEU A 716 -47.83 25.21 -13.78
N SER A 717 -47.93 26.19 -12.89
CA SER A 717 -48.71 26.09 -11.66
C SER A 717 -49.76 27.20 -11.64
N ALA A 718 -51.03 26.80 -11.62
CA ALA A 718 -52.18 27.69 -11.55
C ALA A 718 -52.86 27.55 -10.18
N PRO A 719 -53.55 28.60 -9.70
CA PRO A 719 -54.35 28.51 -8.48
C PRO A 719 -55.51 27.53 -8.69
N SER A 720 -56.03 26.96 -7.59
CA SER A 720 -57.14 26.01 -7.64
C SER A 720 -58.43 26.60 -8.20
N TYR A 721 -58.60 27.92 -8.13
CA TYR A 721 -59.66 28.69 -8.78
C TYR A 721 -59.21 30.14 -8.98
N VAL A 722 -59.97 30.89 -9.78
CA VAL A 722 -59.89 32.36 -9.84
C VAL A 722 -61.26 32.91 -9.48
N ALA A 723 -61.33 33.74 -8.43
CA ALA A 723 -62.59 34.38 -8.09
C ALA A 723 -62.99 35.35 -9.19
N SER A 724 -64.26 35.34 -9.57
CA SER A 724 -64.81 36.29 -10.54
C SER A 724 -64.60 37.74 -10.07
N GLY A 725 -64.20 38.61 -10.99
CA GLY A 725 -63.83 39.99 -10.71
C GLY A 725 -62.47 40.16 -9.99
N LYS A 726 -61.68 39.09 -9.86
CA LYS A 726 -60.36 39.11 -9.20
C LYS A 726 -59.27 38.53 -10.12
N SER A 727 -58.04 38.90 -9.81
CA SER A 727 -56.85 38.34 -10.45
C SER A 727 -56.18 37.30 -9.57
N ALA A 728 -55.57 36.32 -10.19
CA ALA A 728 -54.67 35.38 -9.55
C ALA A 728 -53.40 35.19 -10.38
N THR A 729 -52.38 34.58 -9.80
CA THR A 729 -51.06 34.43 -10.44
C THR A 729 -50.86 33.00 -10.92
N VAL A 730 -50.41 32.86 -12.17
CA VAL A 730 -49.90 31.60 -12.71
C VAL A 730 -48.37 31.67 -12.74
N THR A 731 -47.70 30.62 -12.26
CA THR A 731 -46.25 30.51 -12.24
C THR A 731 -45.75 29.54 -13.31
N ILE A 732 -44.69 29.94 -14.00
CA ILE A 732 -43.93 29.16 -14.98
C ILE A 732 -42.59 28.83 -14.32
N ALA A 733 -42.34 27.55 -14.04
CA ALA A 733 -41.16 27.08 -13.31
C ALA A 733 -40.31 26.15 -14.19
N ALA A 734 -38.99 26.21 -14.05
CA ALA A 734 -38.07 25.30 -14.74
C ALA A 734 -38.29 23.83 -14.32
N ASN A 735 -38.13 22.91 -15.28
CA ASN A 735 -38.12 21.47 -14.99
C ASN A 735 -36.75 20.94 -14.51
N GLY A 736 -35.72 21.79 -14.52
CA GLY A 736 -34.34 21.48 -14.15
C GLY A 736 -33.69 22.63 -13.37
N SER A 737 -32.37 22.58 -13.24
CA SER A 737 -31.59 23.42 -12.33
C SER A 737 -31.04 24.72 -12.98
N THR A 738 -31.35 24.98 -14.25
CA THR A 738 -30.99 26.22 -14.98
C THR A 738 -32.20 27.16 -15.05
N ALA A 739 -32.00 28.48 -14.93
CA ALA A 739 -33.10 29.45 -15.08
C ALA A 739 -33.80 29.28 -16.41
N LEU A 740 -35.11 29.56 -16.40
CA LEU A 740 -35.87 29.70 -17.62
C LEU A 740 -35.28 30.78 -18.55
N SER A 741 -34.75 31.88 -18.04
CA SER A 741 -34.12 32.94 -18.87
C SER A 741 -32.82 32.51 -19.58
N GLY A 742 -32.15 31.46 -19.07
CA GLY A 742 -30.95 30.89 -19.70
C GLY A 742 -31.26 29.85 -20.78
N VAL A 743 -32.54 29.51 -20.99
CA VAL A 743 -32.99 28.49 -21.94
C VAL A 743 -34.09 29.03 -22.87
N PHE A 744 -34.92 29.95 -22.38
CA PHE A 744 -36.05 30.57 -23.05
C PHE A 744 -35.89 32.09 -23.15
N SER A 745 -36.13 32.64 -24.34
CA SER A 745 -36.11 34.07 -24.62
C SER A 745 -37.40 34.77 -24.20
N THR A 746 -38.55 34.12 -24.37
CA THR A 746 -39.88 34.70 -24.10
C THR A 746 -40.91 33.65 -23.72
N PHE A 747 -41.94 34.07 -22.98
CA PHE A 747 -43.14 33.30 -22.71
C PHE A 747 -44.37 34.08 -23.16
N ALA A 748 -45.20 33.45 -24.00
CA ALA A 748 -46.43 34.02 -24.52
C ALA A 748 -47.64 33.23 -23.97
N PRO A 749 -48.28 33.68 -22.88
CA PRO A 749 -49.53 33.12 -22.40
C PRO A 749 -50.72 33.58 -23.24
N SER A 750 -51.69 32.70 -23.46
CA SER A 750 -52.99 32.98 -24.07
C SER A 750 -54.10 32.17 -23.38
N SER A 751 -55.35 32.59 -23.52
CA SER A 751 -56.52 31.87 -23.00
C SER A 751 -57.37 31.35 -24.15
N SER A 752 -57.94 30.16 -23.98
CA SER A 752 -58.88 29.58 -24.94
C SER A 752 -60.22 30.34 -25.02
N ASP A 753 -60.57 31.07 -23.96
CA ASP A 753 -61.78 31.88 -23.86
C ASP A 753 -61.53 33.13 -23.01
N ASN A 754 -61.29 34.25 -23.68
CA ASN A 754 -61.08 35.56 -23.05
C ASN A 754 -62.35 36.12 -22.40
N THR A 755 -63.54 35.57 -22.66
CA THR A 755 -64.77 35.97 -21.96
C THR A 755 -64.87 35.34 -20.57
N THR A 756 -64.19 34.21 -20.35
CA THR A 756 -64.09 33.51 -19.08
C THR A 756 -62.86 33.96 -18.29
N ALA A 757 -61.66 33.88 -18.89
CA ALA A 757 -60.40 34.24 -18.23
C ALA A 757 -59.48 35.05 -19.16
N VAL A 758 -59.01 36.20 -18.68
CA VAL A 758 -58.09 37.08 -19.42
C VAL A 758 -56.69 37.00 -18.82
N VAL A 759 -55.67 36.80 -19.65
CA VAL A 759 -54.27 36.70 -19.20
C VAL A 759 -53.46 37.95 -19.56
N THR A 760 -52.52 38.32 -18.71
CA THR A 760 -51.51 39.34 -19.03
C THR A 760 -50.29 38.73 -19.70
N ALA A 761 -49.41 39.56 -20.25
CA ALA A 761 -48.07 39.12 -20.61
C ALA A 761 -47.32 38.54 -19.40
N ALA A 762 -46.41 37.59 -19.65
CA ALA A 762 -45.56 37.02 -18.63
C ALA A 762 -44.41 37.98 -18.27
N GLY A 763 -44.25 38.24 -16.97
CA GLY A 763 -43.18 39.04 -16.40
C GLY A 763 -42.29 38.19 -15.49
N VAL A 764 -41.09 38.68 -15.22
CA VAL A 764 -40.14 38.02 -14.31
C VAL A 764 -40.53 38.34 -12.86
N SER A 765 -40.64 37.32 -12.02
CA SER A 765 -40.89 37.47 -10.57
C SER A 765 -40.03 36.48 -9.82
N GLY A 766 -38.88 36.95 -9.31
CA GLY A 766 -37.84 36.09 -8.74
C GLY A 766 -37.21 35.18 -9.80
N ASN A 767 -37.09 33.88 -9.50
CA ASN A 767 -36.44 32.88 -10.38
C ASN A 767 -37.38 32.24 -11.42
N ASN A 768 -38.63 32.68 -11.46
CA ASN A 768 -39.71 32.16 -12.31
C ASN A 768 -40.29 33.25 -13.20
N TYR A 769 -41.01 32.85 -14.25
CA TYR A 769 -41.91 33.77 -14.95
C TYR A 769 -43.31 33.63 -14.36
N THR A 770 -44.02 34.74 -14.25
CA THR A 770 -45.40 34.76 -13.78
C THR A 770 -46.25 35.63 -14.67
N PHE A 771 -47.51 35.28 -14.82
CA PHE A 771 -48.50 36.16 -15.43
C PHE A 771 -49.77 36.16 -14.59
N SER A 772 -50.52 37.25 -14.68
CA SER A 772 -51.80 37.37 -13.99
C SER A 772 -52.91 36.83 -14.88
N VAL A 773 -53.84 36.10 -14.27
CA VAL A 773 -55.11 35.69 -14.87
C VAL A 773 -56.25 36.38 -14.14
N TYR A 774 -57.05 37.16 -14.86
CA TYR A 774 -58.25 37.82 -14.37
C TYR A 774 -59.48 36.96 -14.69
N GLY A 775 -60.26 36.61 -13.67
CA GLY A 775 -61.52 35.88 -13.81
C GLY A 775 -62.64 36.83 -14.23
N ALA A 776 -63.04 36.80 -15.49
CA ALA A 776 -64.04 37.71 -16.03
C ALA A 776 -65.48 37.18 -15.89
N LYS A 777 -65.67 35.88 -16.08
CA LYS A 777 -66.98 35.21 -15.99
C LYS A 777 -66.81 33.78 -15.49
N GLN A 778 -67.77 33.28 -14.71
CA GLN A 778 -67.80 31.88 -14.28
C GLN A 778 -67.71 30.93 -15.47
N GLY A 779 -66.79 29.96 -15.39
CA GLY A 779 -66.54 29.01 -16.46
C GLY A 779 -65.16 28.36 -16.39
N LYS A 780 -64.83 27.58 -17.42
CA LYS A 780 -63.52 26.94 -17.61
C LYS A 780 -62.82 27.56 -18.82
N ALA A 781 -61.57 27.97 -18.63
CA ALA A 781 -60.69 28.34 -19.73
C ALA A 781 -59.38 27.52 -19.65
N THR A 782 -58.87 27.10 -20.80
CA THR A 782 -57.54 26.49 -20.90
C THR A 782 -56.54 27.57 -21.26
N LEU A 783 -55.56 27.79 -20.38
CA LEU A 783 -54.47 28.70 -20.63
C LEU A 783 -53.37 27.95 -21.38
N THR A 784 -52.87 28.54 -22.47
CA THR A 784 -51.76 28.00 -23.25
C THR A 784 -50.57 28.92 -23.09
N VAL A 785 -49.42 28.36 -22.73
CA VAL A 785 -48.17 29.11 -22.60
C VAL A 785 -47.17 28.54 -23.59
N VAL A 786 -46.69 29.41 -24.49
CA VAL A 786 -45.63 29.07 -25.45
C VAL A 786 -44.33 29.70 -24.98
N GLY A 787 -43.38 28.88 -24.56
CA GLY A 787 -42.00 29.28 -24.29
C GLY A 787 -41.15 29.15 -25.55
N THR A 788 -40.54 30.24 -25.99
CA THR A 788 -39.57 30.22 -27.11
C THR A 788 -38.18 30.06 -26.55
N LYS A 789 -37.46 28.99 -26.91
CA LYS A 789 -36.08 28.76 -26.52
C LYS A 789 -35.14 29.80 -27.14
N LEU A 790 -33.94 29.94 -26.59
CA LEU A 790 -32.91 30.84 -27.13
C LEU A 790 -32.48 30.46 -28.56
N ASP A 791 -32.61 29.18 -28.93
CA ASP A 791 -32.38 28.67 -30.30
C ASP A 791 -33.57 28.85 -31.25
N GLY A 792 -34.68 29.46 -30.78
CA GLY A 792 -35.89 29.70 -31.55
C GLY A 792 -36.92 28.56 -31.55
N THR A 793 -36.61 27.39 -30.99
CA THR A 793 -37.58 26.28 -30.86
C THR A 793 -38.67 26.60 -29.83
N LYS A 794 -39.88 26.05 -30.00
CA LYS A 794 -41.03 26.37 -29.15
C LYS A 794 -41.46 25.18 -28.31
N VAL A 795 -41.75 25.44 -27.04
CA VAL A 795 -42.32 24.47 -26.09
C VAL A 795 -43.64 25.00 -25.58
N THR A 796 -44.69 24.17 -25.67
CA THR A 796 -46.06 24.57 -25.33
C THR A 796 -46.56 23.76 -24.13
N LYS A 797 -47.11 24.46 -23.13
CA LYS A 797 -47.80 23.84 -21.99
C LYS A 797 -49.18 24.44 -21.83
N THR A 798 -50.11 23.65 -21.32
CA THR A 798 -51.46 24.11 -21.02
C THR A 798 -51.80 23.86 -19.56
N VAL A 799 -52.65 24.73 -19.00
CA VAL A 799 -53.24 24.55 -17.68
C VAL A 799 -54.68 25.04 -17.70
N ASP A 800 -55.59 24.26 -17.13
CA ASP A 800 -56.99 24.64 -17.01
C ASP A 800 -57.18 25.57 -15.80
N VAL A 801 -57.91 26.66 -16.00
CA VAL A 801 -58.30 27.59 -14.95
C VAL A 801 -59.82 27.64 -14.86
N TYR A 802 -60.31 27.51 -13.63
CA TYR A 802 -61.72 27.55 -13.30
C TYR A 802 -62.04 28.88 -12.62
N VAL A 803 -62.89 29.68 -13.26
CA VAL A 803 -63.39 30.93 -12.70
C VAL A 803 -64.69 30.65 -11.98
N SER A 804 -64.81 31.08 -10.72
CA SER A 804 -66.00 30.86 -9.91
C SER A 804 -66.47 32.14 -9.23
N ASP A 805 -67.78 32.41 -9.28
CA ASP A 805 -68.44 33.47 -8.51
C ASP A 805 -68.59 33.07 -7.02
N THR A 806 -68.55 31.77 -6.72
CA THR A 806 -68.77 31.19 -5.38
C THR A 806 -67.67 30.16 -5.07
N PRO A 807 -66.41 30.61 -4.86
CA PRO A 807 -65.29 29.70 -4.75
C PRO A 807 -65.33 28.86 -3.47
N VAL A 808 -64.99 27.59 -3.59
CA VAL A 808 -65.01 26.61 -2.50
C VAL A 808 -63.66 25.90 -2.42
N VAL A 809 -63.18 25.69 -1.20
CA VAL A 809 -62.09 24.76 -0.90
C VAL A 809 -62.66 23.50 -0.25
N ALA A 810 -61.98 22.38 -0.41
CA ALA A 810 -62.40 21.13 0.18
C ALA A 810 -61.29 20.46 0.99
N TYR A 811 -61.70 19.69 1.98
CA TYR A 811 -60.83 18.91 2.84
C TYR A 811 -61.25 17.46 2.86
N VAL A 812 -60.29 16.56 2.72
CA VAL A 812 -60.46 15.10 2.85
C VAL A 812 -59.42 14.60 3.84
N ASP A 813 -59.86 13.83 4.85
CA ASP A 813 -59.02 13.38 5.97
C ASP A 813 -58.26 14.53 6.66
N GLY A 814 -58.88 15.72 6.74
CA GLY A 814 -58.27 16.91 7.35
C GLY A 814 -57.24 17.65 6.47
N LYS A 815 -56.99 17.19 5.23
CA LYS A 815 -56.07 17.84 4.29
C LYS A 815 -56.83 18.56 3.19
N ALA A 816 -56.40 19.78 2.87
CA ALA A 816 -56.95 20.52 1.73
C ALA A 816 -56.67 19.76 0.43
N VAL A 817 -57.66 19.70 -0.45
CA VAL A 817 -57.55 19.07 -1.78
C VAL A 817 -57.75 20.11 -2.88
N THR A 818 -57.11 19.86 -4.00
CA THR A 818 -57.05 20.74 -5.17
C THR A 818 -57.46 19.99 -6.44
N ALA A 819 -57.74 20.73 -7.51
CA ALA A 819 -58.20 20.16 -8.78
C ALA A 819 -57.20 19.16 -9.42
N SER A 820 -55.92 19.24 -9.06
CA SER A 820 -54.86 18.30 -9.47
C SER A 820 -54.83 17.02 -8.64
N ASP A 821 -55.39 17.00 -7.44
CA ASP A 821 -55.36 15.83 -6.56
C ASP A 821 -56.32 14.74 -7.03
N THR A 822 -55.86 13.50 -7.00
CA THR A 822 -56.69 12.31 -7.22
C THR A 822 -56.83 11.55 -5.92
N ILE A 823 -58.03 11.56 -5.35
CA ILE A 823 -58.34 10.86 -4.10
C ILE A 823 -58.75 9.43 -4.44
N GLU A 824 -57.97 8.47 -3.96
CA GLU A 824 -58.31 7.06 -4.09
C GLU A 824 -59.29 6.64 -3.00
N VAL A 825 -60.42 6.08 -3.43
CA VAL A 825 -61.49 5.63 -2.53
C VAL A 825 -61.87 4.20 -2.90
N VAL A 826 -61.88 3.33 -1.90
CA VAL A 826 -62.16 1.90 -2.07
C VAL A 826 -63.58 1.70 -2.60
N GLN A 827 -63.73 0.82 -3.59
CA GLN A 827 -65.02 0.52 -4.21
C GLN A 827 -66.08 0.14 -3.17
N SER A 828 -67.29 0.68 -3.33
CA SER A 828 -68.45 0.45 -2.46
C SER A 828 -68.30 0.94 -1.02
N THR A 829 -67.35 1.84 -0.78
CA THR A 829 -67.23 2.58 0.47
C THR A 829 -67.58 4.06 0.26
N THR A 830 -67.73 4.77 1.37
CA THR A 830 -67.92 6.21 1.39
C THR A 830 -66.70 6.87 2.00
N LYS A 831 -66.24 7.97 1.39
CA LYS A 831 -65.25 8.86 2.01
C LYS A 831 -65.84 10.24 2.22
N LYS A 832 -65.55 10.84 3.38
CA LYS A 832 -66.05 12.16 3.76
C LYS A 832 -65.24 13.24 3.04
N ILE A 833 -65.94 14.29 2.59
CA ILE A 833 -65.38 15.52 2.07
C ILE A 833 -66.07 16.71 2.73
N THR A 834 -65.30 17.66 3.22
CA THR A 834 -65.80 18.88 3.84
C THR A 834 -65.53 20.05 2.90
N PHE A 835 -66.56 20.81 2.55
CA PHE A 835 -66.45 22.00 1.73
C PHE A 835 -66.51 23.25 2.62
N VAL A 836 -65.71 24.26 2.31
CA VAL A 836 -65.67 25.56 3.00
C VAL A 836 -65.60 26.66 1.95
N THR A 837 -66.36 27.75 2.13
CA THR A 837 -66.27 28.91 1.23
C THR A 837 -64.87 29.51 1.31
N ALA A 838 -64.30 29.83 0.16
CA ALA A 838 -62.99 30.48 0.03
C ALA A 838 -63.12 32.00 -0.24
N GLY A 839 -64.32 32.53 -0.09
CA GLY A 839 -64.66 33.94 -0.25
C GLY A 839 -65.86 34.30 0.63
N ASN A 840 -66.79 35.09 0.07
CA ASN A 840 -68.00 35.48 0.79
C ASN A 840 -68.95 34.27 1.01
N THR A 841 -69.84 34.39 2.00
CA THR A 841 -70.90 33.41 2.23
C THR A 841 -71.90 33.39 1.06
N PHE A 842 -72.40 32.22 0.69
CA PHE A 842 -73.38 32.07 -0.41
C PHE A 842 -74.37 30.92 -0.13
N THR A 843 -75.61 31.01 -0.60
CA THR A 843 -76.66 30.02 -0.28
C THR A 843 -76.83 28.91 -1.33
N ASN A 844 -76.57 29.20 -2.61
CA ASN A 844 -76.76 28.26 -3.70
C ASN A 844 -75.56 27.32 -3.80
N PHE A 845 -75.73 26.07 -3.36
CA PHE A 845 -74.67 25.05 -3.34
C PHE A 845 -75.08 23.82 -4.15
N ASN A 846 -74.35 23.55 -5.23
CA ASN A 846 -74.57 22.42 -6.13
C ASN A 846 -73.33 21.54 -6.18
N TYR A 847 -73.35 20.41 -5.47
CA TYR A 847 -72.30 19.41 -5.44
C TYR A 847 -72.64 18.23 -6.36
N VAL A 848 -71.83 18.06 -7.41
CA VAL A 848 -72.03 17.03 -8.44
C VAL A 848 -70.74 16.26 -8.71
N ALA A 849 -70.88 14.98 -9.04
CA ALA A 849 -69.80 14.21 -9.64
C ALA A 849 -69.79 14.44 -11.16
N GLY A 850 -68.63 14.30 -11.81
CA GLY A 850 -68.54 14.41 -13.27
C GLY A 850 -69.38 13.37 -14.00
N ASN A 851 -69.61 12.21 -13.38
CA ASN A 851 -70.55 11.19 -13.83
C ASN A 851 -71.02 10.32 -12.64
N ASP A 852 -72.34 10.26 -12.43
CA ASP A 852 -72.96 9.50 -11.32
C ASP A 852 -72.78 7.97 -11.42
N LYS A 853 -72.20 7.48 -12.53
CA LYS A 853 -71.80 6.07 -12.69
C LYS A 853 -70.55 5.70 -11.90
N VAL A 854 -69.61 6.63 -11.72
CA VAL A 854 -68.32 6.35 -11.05
C VAL A 854 -68.41 6.66 -9.55
N MET A 855 -68.96 7.83 -9.22
CA MET A 855 -69.15 8.29 -7.86
C MET A 855 -70.53 8.89 -7.71
N GLN A 856 -71.21 8.60 -6.60
CA GLN A 856 -72.47 9.23 -6.22
C GLN A 856 -72.21 10.23 -5.10
N THR A 857 -72.79 11.41 -5.23
CA THR A 857 -72.79 12.42 -4.17
C THR A 857 -73.82 12.05 -3.11
N ARG A 858 -73.47 12.25 -1.83
CA ARG A 858 -74.40 12.06 -0.71
C ARG A 858 -74.24 13.21 0.28
N ALA A 859 -75.35 13.67 0.84
CA ALA A 859 -75.36 14.67 1.90
C ALA A 859 -75.59 13.99 3.25
N TYR A 860 -74.89 14.44 4.30
CA TYR A 860 -75.22 14.04 5.66
C TYR A 860 -76.36 14.92 6.19
N ALA A 861 -77.39 14.30 6.76
CA ALA A 861 -78.61 14.98 7.19
C ALA A 861 -78.36 16.12 8.22
N THR A 862 -77.28 16.02 8.99
CA THR A 862 -76.92 16.96 10.06
C THR A 862 -75.89 18.02 9.66
N SER A 863 -75.39 18.02 8.41
CA SER A 863 -74.27 18.88 7.99
C SER A 863 -74.40 19.39 6.54
N LEU A 864 -75.62 19.76 6.15
CA LEU A 864 -75.87 20.43 4.88
C LEU A 864 -75.17 21.80 4.81
N TRP A 865 -74.89 22.25 3.60
CA TRP A 865 -74.31 23.58 3.35
C TRP A 865 -75.11 24.69 4.05
N ASN A 866 -74.43 25.44 4.92
CA ASN A 866 -75.04 26.48 5.76
C ASN A 866 -74.71 27.92 5.32
N GLY A 867 -74.04 28.09 4.18
CA GLY A 867 -73.55 29.39 3.73
C GLY A 867 -72.03 29.55 3.82
N THR A 868 -71.38 28.78 4.70
CA THR A 868 -69.94 28.85 4.97
C THR A 868 -69.25 27.49 4.83
N SER A 869 -69.89 26.41 5.27
CA SER A 869 -69.35 25.06 5.20
C SER A 869 -70.43 23.99 5.10
N GLY A 870 -70.05 22.79 4.63
CA GLY A 870 -70.91 21.60 4.67
C GLY A 870 -70.10 20.31 4.53
N GLU A 871 -70.64 19.21 5.04
CA GLU A 871 -69.99 17.89 4.99
C GLU A 871 -70.80 16.94 4.13
N TYR A 872 -70.09 16.27 3.23
CA TYR A 872 -70.67 15.43 2.22
C TYR A 872 -69.89 14.13 2.10
N ALA A 873 -70.48 13.19 1.37
CA ALA A 873 -69.96 11.87 1.16
C ALA A 873 -69.71 11.63 -0.34
N MET A 874 -68.55 11.02 -0.60
CA MET A 874 -68.14 10.49 -1.90
C MET A 874 -68.34 8.98 -1.85
N TYR A 875 -69.43 8.47 -2.45
CA TYR A 875 -69.69 7.03 -2.50
C TYR A 875 -69.26 6.44 -3.84
N MET A 876 -68.31 5.52 -3.82
CA MET A 876 -67.75 4.95 -5.07
C MET A 876 -68.57 3.74 -5.53
N ASN A 877 -69.28 3.91 -6.64
CA ASN A 877 -70.10 2.86 -7.25
C ASN A 877 -69.53 2.34 -8.58
N GLY A 878 -68.50 3.00 -9.12
CA GLY A 878 -67.88 2.67 -10.39
C GLY A 878 -67.05 1.38 -10.38
N LYS A 879 -66.59 0.99 -11.58
CA LYS A 879 -65.60 -0.07 -11.76
C LYS A 879 -64.25 0.38 -11.22
N VAL A 880 -63.50 -0.53 -10.57
CA VAL A 880 -62.12 -0.26 -10.13
C VAL A 880 -61.27 0.25 -11.29
N GLY A 881 -60.44 1.26 -11.01
CA GLY A 881 -59.56 1.93 -11.98
C GLY A 881 -60.22 3.09 -12.74
N THR A 882 -61.55 3.27 -12.63
CA THR A 882 -62.23 4.44 -13.23
C THR A 882 -62.13 5.65 -12.32
N ASP A 883 -62.07 6.85 -12.92
CA ASP A 883 -62.02 8.13 -12.22
C ASP A 883 -63.15 9.07 -12.66
N THR A 884 -63.41 10.08 -11.85
CA THR A 884 -64.32 11.19 -12.18
C THR A 884 -63.95 12.45 -11.41
N GLY A 885 -64.37 13.61 -11.92
CA GLY A 885 -64.18 14.89 -11.23
C GLY A 885 -65.24 15.12 -10.14
N VAL A 886 -64.87 15.90 -9.13
CA VAL A 886 -65.77 16.40 -8.09
C VAL A 886 -65.96 17.89 -8.28
N TYR A 887 -67.20 18.33 -8.43
CA TYR A 887 -67.51 19.72 -8.76
C TYR A 887 -68.45 20.35 -7.74
N VAL A 888 -68.22 21.62 -7.44
CA VAL A 888 -69.13 22.47 -6.67
C VAL A 888 -69.41 23.72 -7.47
N ASN A 889 -70.69 24.01 -7.78
CA ASN A 889 -71.11 25.17 -8.58
C ASN A 889 -70.29 25.34 -9.88
N GLY A 890 -69.92 24.23 -10.52
CA GLY A 890 -69.11 24.22 -11.75
C GLY A 890 -67.59 24.34 -11.53
N GLN A 891 -67.11 24.62 -10.32
CA GLN A 891 -65.69 24.58 -9.96
C GLN A 891 -65.23 23.14 -9.78
N LEU A 892 -64.17 22.71 -10.48
CA LEU A 892 -63.51 21.43 -10.20
C LEU A 892 -62.75 21.52 -8.87
N ILE A 893 -63.09 20.65 -7.93
CA ILE A 893 -62.47 20.61 -6.61
C ILE A 893 -61.31 19.62 -6.56
N CYS A 894 -61.50 18.41 -7.09
CA CYS A 894 -60.51 17.32 -7.13
C CYS A 894 -60.99 16.22 -8.07
N LYS A 895 -60.14 15.21 -8.31
CA LYS A 895 -60.53 13.95 -8.95
C LYS A 895 -60.68 12.85 -7.90
N VAL A 896 -61.54 11.88 -8.16
CA VAL A 896 -61.69 10.67 -7.34
C VAL A 896 -61.51 9.44 -8.21
N LYS A 897 -60.82 8.42 -7.71
CA LYS A 897 -60.57 7.17 -8.41
C LYS A 897 -61.01 5.98 -7.58
N VAL A 898 -61.69 5.04 -8.23
CA VAL A 898 -62.13 3.79 -7.58
C VAL A 898 -60.94 2.85 -7.44
N VAL A 899 -60.64 2.42 -6.22
CA VAL A 899 -59.60 1.39 -5.96
C VAL A 899 -60.19 0.10 -5.40
N ASP A 900 -59.42 -0.98 -5.46
CA ASP A 900 -59.86 -2.33 -5.09
C ASP A 900 -60.31 -2.43 -3.62
N ARG A 901 -61.29 -3.31 -3.39
CA ARG A 901 -61.67 -3.75 -2.04
C ARG A 901 -60.52 -4.57 -1.43
N PRO A 902 -60.38 -4.62 -0.10
CA PRO A 902 -59.33 -5.42 0.55
C PRO A 902 -59.57 -6.94 0.48
N PHE A 903 -60.51 -7.38 -0.37
CA PHE A 903 -60.90 -8.76 -0.59
C PHE A 903 -61.53 -8.91 -1.99
N LYS A 904 -61.61 -10.15 -2.46
CA LYS A 904 -62.37 -10.56 -3.64
C LYS A 904 -63.62 -11.32 -3.23
N CYS A 905 -64.73 -11.08 -3.91
CA CYS A 905 -65.88 -11.96 -3.86
C CYS A 905 -65.90 -12.82 -5.12
N ASP A 906 -66.21 -14.11 -4.97
CA ASP A 906 -66.43 -15.01 -6.10
C ASP A 906 -67.69 -14.64 -6.92
N THR A 907 -68.64 -13.96 -6.30
CA THR A 907 -69.84 -13.42 -6.95
C THR A 907 -69.52 -12.02 -7.50
N THR A 908 -69.22 -11.96 -8.79
CA THR A 908 -68.71 -10.75 -9.45
C THR A 908 -69.78 -9.90 -10.14
N THR A 909 -71.02 -10.42 -10.24
CA THR A 909 -72.17 -9.73 -10.84
C THR A 909 -73.41 -9.86 -9.96
N ASP A 910 -74.35 -8.94 -10.10
CA ASP A 910 -75.66 -9.05 -9.47
C ASP A 910 -76.38 -10.32 -9.95
N ILE A 911 -77.10 -10.99 -9.05
CA ILE A 911 -77.74 -12.29 -9.31
C ILE A 911 -79.27 -12.19 -9.18
N ALA A 912 -79.99 -13.12 -9.81
CA ALA A 912 -81.42 -13.28 -9.63
C ALA A 912 -81.72 -14.60 -8.90
N MET A 913 -82.67 -14.58 -7.96
CA MET A 913 -83.07 -15.75 -7.16
C MET A 913 -84.59 -15.84 -7.06
N ASN A 914 -85.16 -17.05 -7.13
CA ASN A 914 -86.58 -17.24 -6.82
C ASN A 914 -86.79 -17.33 -5.31
N ALA A 915 -87.94 -16.85 -4.81
CA ALA A 915 -88.31 -16.97 -3.41
C ALA A 915 -88.18 -18.42 -2.89
N GLY A 916 -87.66 -18.57 -1.66
CA GLY A 916 -87.39 -19.84 -1.01
C GLY A 916 -86.00 -20.45 -1.29
N LYS A 917 -85.27 -19.98 -2.31
CA LYS A 917 -83.94 -20.51 -2.67
C LYS A 917 -82.81 -19.88 -1.85
N THR A 918 -81.72 -20.64 -1.68
CA THR A 918 -80.50 -20.20 -0.99
C THR A 918 -79.33 -20.06 -1.96
N TYR A 919 -78.43 -19.12 -1.70
CA TYR A 919 -77.19 -18.93 -2.45
C TYR A 919 -76.02 -18.74 -1.49
N SER A 920 -74.85 -19.28 -1.83
CA SER A 920 -73.62 -19.14 -1.06
C SER A 920 -72.58 -18.40 -1.90
N PHE A 921 -71.85 -17.48 -1.26
CA PHE A 921 -70.74 -16.76 -1.87
C PHE A 921 -69.53 -16.74 -0.95
N LYS A 922 -68.34 -16.63 -1.54
CA LYS A 922 -67.05 -16.67 -0.87
C LYS A 922 -66.38 -15.29 -0.91
N ILE A 923 -65.88 -14.87 0.24
CA ILE A 923 -64.99 -13.72 0.41
C ILE A 923 -63.57 -14.23 0.63
N THR A 924 -62.65 -13.79 -0.21
CA THR A 924 -61.23 -14.13 -0.15
C THR A 924 -60.42 -12.86 0.14
N PRO A 925 -59.66 -12.77 1.24
CA PRO A 925 -58.84 -11.59 1.52
C PRO A 925 -57.79 -11.37 0.42
N ALA A 926 -57.47 -10.10 0.15
CA ALA A 926 -56.33 -9.76 -0.70
C ALA A 926 -55.01 -10.15 0.00
N ALA A 927 -53.95 -10.39 -0.77
CA ALA A 927 -52.64 -10.73 -0.23
C ALA A 927 -52.15 -9.66 0.76
N GLY A 928 -51.76 -10.07 1.96
CA GLY A 928 -51.34 -9.14 3.03
C GLY A 928 -52.47 -8.54 3.87
N THR A 929 -53.74 -8.88 3.62
CA THR A 929 -54.88 -8.42 4.42
C THR A 929 -55.39 -9.50 5.37
N ALA A 930 -55.52 -9.19 6.66
CA ALA A 930 -56.22 -10.04 7.63
C ALA A 930 -57.69 -9.63 7.79
N ILE A 931 -58.60 -10.61 7.88
CA ILE A 931 -60.01 -10.40 8.25
C ILE A 931 -60.11 -10.70 9.75
N ASP A 932 -59.95 -9.68 10.59
CA ASP A 932 -59.94 -9.83 12.05
C ASP A 932 -61.37 -9.80 12.62
N SER A 933 -62.22 -8.93 12.09
CA SER A 933 -63.66 -8.93 12.35
C SER A 933 -64.48 -9.02 11.06
N PHE A 934 -65.56 -9.81 11.11
CA PHE A 934 -66.45 -10.04 9.97
C PHE A 934 -67.91 -10.10 10.42
N THR A 935 -68.78 -9.31 9.79
CA THR A 935 -70.23 -9.50 9.82
C THR A 935 -70.77 -9.38 8.40
N PHE A 936 -71.96 -9.92 8.13
CA PHE A 936 -72.64 -9.69 6.86
C PHE A 936 -74.14 -9.56 7.09
N ASN A 937 -74.77 -8.70 6.29
CA ASN A 937 -76.18 -8.34 6.40
C ASN A 937 -76.74 -8.06 5.01
N THR A 938 -78.06 -8.00 4.89
CA THR A 938 -78.70 -7.54 3.66
C THR A 938 -79.40 -6.20 3.87
N ALA A 939 -79.78 -5.54 2.78
CA ALA A 939 -80.51 -4.27 2.85
C ALA A 939 -81.85 -4.39 3.60
N ARG A 940 -82.45 -5.59 3.64
CA ARG A 940 -83.73 -5.87 4.30
C ARG A 940 -83.80 -7.35 4.65
N ASP A 941 -83.37 -7.70 5.86
CA ASP A 941 -83.24 -9.09 6.30
C ASP A 941 -84.57 -9.88 6.24
N ALA A 942 -85.72 -9.19 6.35
CA ALA A 942 -87.04 -9.80 6.20
C ALA A 942 -87.37 -10.26 4.76
N ALA A 943 -86.65 -9.77 3.75
CA ALA A 943 -86.89 -10.02 2.33
C ALA A 943 -85.76 -10.84 1.66
N LEU A 944 -84.52 -10.61 2.09
CA LEU A 944 -83.36 -11.42 1.76
C LEU A 944 -82.64 -11.77 3.08
N SER A 945 -82.93 -12.93 3.65
CA SER A 945 -82.41 -13.28 4.98
C SER A 945 -80.98 -13.82 4.93
N THR A 946 -80.17 -13.47 5.92
CA THR A 946 -78.85 -14.09 6.15
C THR A 946 -79.02 -15.46 6.81
N GLN A 947 -78.25 -16.46 6.37
CA GLN A 947 -78.28 -17.83 6.91
C GLN A 947 -77.00 -18.18 7.69
N GLY A 948 -76.25 -17.16 8.13
CA GLY A 948 -74.95 -17.32 8.77
C GLY A 948 -73.77 -17.40 7.80
N PHE A 949 -72.56 -17.37 8.37
CA PHE A 949 -71.29 -17.45 7.66
C PHE A 949 -70.34 -18.41 8.37
N VAL A 950 -69.36 -18.94 7.64
CA VAL A 950 -68.28 -19.77 8.15
C VAL A 950 -66.95 -19.15 7.75
N LYS A 951 -66.07 -18.92 8.74
CA LYS A 951 -64.68 -18.53 8.51
C LYS A 951 -63.84 -19.80 8.38
N ASN A 952 -63.23 -19.99 7.22
CA ASN A 952 -62.48 -21.19 6.88
C ASN A 952 -61.02 -21.07 7.35
N ALA A 953 -60.34 -22.22 7.49
CA ALA A 953 -58.93 -22.27 7.93
C ALA A 953 -57.96 -21.58 6.95
N ASP A 954 -58.33 -21.48 5.66
CA ASP A 954 -57.57 -20.77 4.61
C ASP A 954 -57.72 -19.23 4.69
N GLY A 955 -58.40 -18.72 5.72
CA GLY A 955 -58.65 -17.29 5.92
C GLY A 955 -59.84 -16.73 5.12
N THR A 956 -60.51 -17.55 4.32
CA THR A 956 -61.68 -17.12 3.53
C THR A 956 -62.98 -17.21 4.33
N VAL A 957 -64.02 -16.48 3.92
CA VAL A 957 -65.33 -16.50 4.57
C VAL A 957 -66.41 -16.91 3.58
N THR A 958 -67.15 -17.98 3.88
CA THR A 958 -68.31 -18.42 3.09
C THR A 958 -69.59 -17.93 3.75
N CYS A 959 -70.37 -17.12 3.03
CA CYS A 959 -71.62 -16.54 3.49
C CYS A 959 -72.81 -17.19 2.76
N LYS A 960 -73.95 -17.32 3.44
CA LYS A 960 -75.16 -17.89 2.85
C LYS A 960 -76.36 -16.95 3.03
N ILE A 961 -77.14 -16.79 1.97
CA ILE A 961 -78.38 -15.98 1.94
C ILE A 961 -79.56 -16.82 1.46
N LYS A 962 -80.79 -16.43 1.84
CA LYS A 962 -82.05 -17.02 1.39
C LYS A 962 -83.01 -15.94 0.91
N ALA A 963 -83.52 -16.10 -0.31
CA ALA A 963 -84.55 -15.23 -0.88
C ALA A 963 -85.91 -15.50 -0.23
N VAL A 964 -86.61 -14.45 0.23
CA VAL A 964 -87.88 -14.58 0.96
C VAL A 964 -89.03 -13.88 0.23
N SER A 965 -88.85 -12.62 -0.20
CA SER A 965 -89.88 -11.85 -0.90
C SER A 965 -89.32 -11.10 -2.10
N SER A 966 -90.15 -10.85 -3.12
CA SER A 966 -89.74 -10.18 -4.36
C SER A 966 -89.16 -8.78 -4.14
N GLY A 967 -88.23 -8.36 -5.00
CA GLY A 967 -87.58 -7.05 -4.96
C GLY A 967 -86.06 -7.12 -5.19
N ALA A 968 -85.39 -5.96 -5.22
CA ALA A 968 -83.94 -5.86 -5.39
C ALA A 968 -83.26 -5.45 -4.07
N TYR A 969 -82.34 -6.29 -3.58
CA TYR A 969 -81.73 -6.14 -2.27
C TYR A 969 -80.22 -6.21 -2.34
N GLY A 970 -79.51 -5.30 -1.66
CA GLY A 970 -78.05 -5.34 -1.56
C GLY A 970 -77.58 -6.37 -0.53
N VAL A 971 -76.46 -7.01 -0.82
CA VAL A 971 -75.71 -7.85 0.13
C VAL A 971 -74.47 -7.10 0.57
N TYR A 972 -74.26 -6.99 1.88
CA TYR A 972 -73.19 -6.21 2.49
C TYR A 972 -72.35 -7.08 3.42
N VAL A 973 -71.04 -6.83 3.40
CA VAL A 973 -70.10 -7.40 4.38
C VAL A 973 -69.44 -6.27 5.13
N THR A 974 -69.26 -6.44 6.43
CA THR A 974 -68.47 -5.52 7.26
C THR A 974 -67.19 -6.23 7.65
N ILE A 975 -66.05 -5.71 7.21
CA ILE A 975 -64.73 -6.27 7.49
C ILE A 975 -63.92 -5.22 8.24
N ASN A 976 -63.37 -5.59 9.40
CA ASN A 976 -62.56 -4.71 10.25
C ASN A 976 -63.23 -3.34 10.51
N GLY A 977 -64.55 -3.36 10.74
CA GLY A 977 -65.36 -2.17 11.01
C GLY A 977 -65.83 -1.37 9.79
N GLN A 978 -65.46 -1.76 8.57
CA GLN A 978 -65.88 -1.08 7.33
C GLN A 978 -66.87 -1.91 6.52
N GLN A 979 -67.99 -1.32 6.12
CA GLN A 979 -69.05 -1.98 5.35
C GLN A 979 -68.85 -1.80 3.84
N TYR A 980 -69.00 -2.90 3.10
CA TYR A 980 -68.87 -2.97 1.65
C TYR A 980 -70.10 -3.62 1.05
N LYS A 981 -70.74 -2.98 0.06
CA LYS A 981 -71.71 -3.67 -0.79
C LYS A 981 -70.96 -4.64 -1.71
N VAL A 982 -71.32 -5.92 -1.71
CA VAL A 982 -70.61 -6.94 -2.49
C VAL A 982 -71.26 -7.13 -3.86
N PHE A 983 -72.56 -7.39 -3.87
CA PHE A 983 -73.44 -7.51 -5.04
C PHE A 983 -74.90 -7.21 -4.64
N ALA A 984 -75.81 -7.18 -5.60
CA ALA A 984 -77.25 -7.14 -5.36
C ALA A 984 -77.94 -8.42 -5.84
N VAL A 985 -79.06 -8.75 -5.19
CA VAL A 985 -79.93 -9.88 -5.52
C VAL A 985 -81.29 -9.36 -5.92
N THR A 986 -81.75 -9.74 -7.11
CA THR A 986 -83.14 -9.55 -7.52
C THR A 986 -83.92 -10.81 -7.19
N VAL A 987 -84.79 -10.73 -6.18
CA VAL A 987 -85.71 -11.82 -5.83
C VAL A 987 -86.93 -11.75 -6.75
N LYS A 988 -87.19 -12.84 -7.46
CA LYS A 988 -88.32 -13.03 -8.35
C LYS A 988 -89.39 -13.89 -7.70
#